data_AF-A0A3M8D411-F1
#
_entry.id   AF-A0A3M8D411-F1
#
_cell.length_a   1.000
_cell.length_b   1.000
_cell.length_c   1.000
_cell.angle_alpha   90.00
_cell.angle_beta   90.00
_cell.angle_gamma   90.00
#
_symmetry.space_group_name_H-M   'P 1'
#
loop_
_entity.id
_entity.type
_entity.pdbx_description
1 polymer ?
#
loop_
_entity_poly.entity_id
_entity_poly.type
_entity_poly.pdbx_seq_one_letter_code
_entity_poly.pdbx_strand_id
1 'polypeptide(L)'
;MKKVVNSVLASALALTVAPMAFAEEATQAPAMDANMEKTVKRLEALGLVAGYGNGDYGVDKTITRAEFATLIVRARGLEQGAKLAQFQSTFTDVRTTDWFSGFVNVASGQDIVKGFPDKSFKPQNQVTYAEAVTMIVRALGYEPAVRGDFWPNNFIAKASELNIAKNIAAPNNAATRGEVFKMLDNALRVKLLDQIEFGTDIRFEYSKETLLTKYLKVTVRDMDWVNDEKLDGEDLPFVSNVPVVGLGTLKANEVQLSGKAAGLGSNTTYKVADGINPNEFDGQHVQVWIKDDAPSTIVWMEGSADEDVIMDRLGEFYLDGTAMKDDGSKLSKDSDIKKLKLELDGSGKTYKFSEDVKVTYNFHPYDALDALQDIISDNKGFAFSAKLVLNNKNEISYIHVIDDQSMNKSVKEVKYGSKMIEKIDADKKKIYNLDDKTFGDLEDLEEGEDFLVFLNNKPAKLSELQANDVYNVYYANGDEDKLLVFATRNVVEGKVSKITMKSATDNRLVVDGKTYRFRLGHSTYSDNGNKDIEDITEKNQDTIKDLDGEEVKLYLDASGRIRHIETADAITDRRFKATVTKQALYSGGDFNFQVVSETGKKIDITIDPKDIKGTDGKQYPEDDVQADFTPDKENPLLLEVTLDAKGEADKVKVLPTKLYKSSGTAWLDAADEDEDMLRHNGKGYEVTSDTAIFDLTSEIEGKNRKTLKKPGIAKFSKIADQKNTSVLYTLNEDELEVDAIFVIEGKSASSDMKYGQIVEYGRESGKYTMKVVTAVDKEVKEVEYTLDDKSSELTDKGIKSGDFIAFSLNGSDEVVVDEVVEVVDAADDIESLKLLDEDDYSDAEIYDISTAIATKIDGNKITYVARDEDGKKLGERTYTVRSNTVYFNAYDIEPGDKVEEGDYIVLFSTEDVKTRYDYVLFINSKKQVEKEDFDTEDFLAQAKYDKDGNGGNPGPDPVEPELDVESLAWSGVDKLGGLMKEFSVTGTAVKGAEVEVTIGKQSKTVTADDKGKFTVEGILGKADVTEAVITVTVGKESKEYEVTIKLED
;
A
#
# COMPACT_ATOMS: atom_id res chain seq x y z
N MET A 1 32.65 47.53 -6.68
CA MET A 1 31.59 48.01 -5.77
C MET A 1 30.42 48.66 -6.53
N LYS A 2 29.68 47.89 -7.34
CA LYS A 2 28.47 48.35 -8.06
C LYS A 2 27.36 47.28 -8.20
N LYS A 3 27.46 46.14 -7.50
CA LYS A 3 26.52 45.00 -7.62
C LYS A 3 25.68 44.70 -6.36
N VAL A 4 25.61 45.62 -5.39
CA VAL A 4 24.88 45.38 -4.12
C VAL A 4 23.74 46.39 -3.87
N VAL A 5 23.40 47.26 -4.84
CA VAL A 5 22.48 48.39 -4.58
C VAL A 5 21.02 48.14 -5.03
N ASN A 6 20.74 47.16 -5.91
CA ASN A 6 19.36 46.94 -6.40
C ASN A 6 18.52 45.93 -5.62
N SER A 7 19.11 45.07 -4.77
CA SER A 7 18.36 44.17 -3.87
C SER A 7 17.96 44.81 -2.54
N VAL A 8 18.57 45.94 -2.19
CA VAL A 8 18.28 46.66 -0.94
C VAL A 8 17.08 47.60 -1.07
N LEU A 9 16.69 48.02 -2.27
CA LEU A 9 15.62 49.01 -2.43
C LEU A 9 14.20 48.44 -2.25
N ALA A 10 13.97 47.16 -2.57
CA ALA A 10 12.70 46.47 -2.26
C ALA A 10 12.64 45.99 -0.79
N SER A 11 13.79 45.62 -0.21
CA SER A 11 13.88 45.21 1.20
C SER A 11 13.78 46.40 2.18
N ALA A 12 14.13 47.61 1.74
CA ALA A 12 14.07 48.81 2.59
C ALA A 12 12.66 49.40 2.75
N LEU A 13 11.70 49.04 1.91
CA LEU A 13 10.29 49.45 2.08
C LEU A 13 9.51 48.56 3.06
N ALA A 14 10.05 47.38 3.42
CA ALA A 14 9.49 46.48 4.43
C ALA A 14 10.03 46.70 5.86
N LEU A 15 11.06 47.54 6.04
CA LEU A 15 11.73 47.73 7.34
C LEU A 15 11.36 49.06 8.02
N THR A 16 10.13 49.20 8.54
CA THR A 16 9.86 50.13 9.67
C THR A 16 8.75 49.70 10.63
N VAL A 17 8.19 48.49 10.52
CA VAL A 17 7.33 47.96 11.59
C VAL A 17 7.90 46.62 12.03
N ALA A 18 8.74 46.66 13.08
CA ALA A 18 9.24 45.43 13.70
C ALA A 18 8.04 44.65 14.27
N PRO A 19 7.81 43.40 13.85
CA PRO A 19 6.91 42.52 14.58
C PRO A 19 7.58 42.12 15.90
N MET A 20 6.92 42.38 17.02
CA MET A 20 7.30 41.74 18.29
C MET A 20 6.97 40.26 18.15
N ALA A 21 8.00 39.44 17.96
CA ALA A 21 7.87 37.99 17.89
C ALA A 21 7.50 37.43 19.28
N PHE A 22 6.26 36.97 19.43
CA PHE A 22 5.97 35.85 20.30
C PHE A 22 6.09 34.59 19.43
N ALA A 23 7.01 33.70 19.80
CA ALA A 23 7.11 32.39 19.18
C ALA A 23 5.94 31.53 19.68
N GLU A 24 4.89 31.48 18.88
CA GLU A 24 3.81 30.50 18.98
C GLU A 24 3.88 29.69 17.68
N GLU A 25 3.84 28.35 17.77
CA GLU A 25 3.87 27.46 16.60
C GLU A 25 2.85 27.92 15.57
N ALA A 26 3.30 28.11 14.32
CA ALA A 26 2.46 28.62 13.24
C ALA A 26 1.32 27.63 12.93
N THR A 27 0.19 27.79 13.59
CA THR A 27 -1.07 27.17 13.17
C THR A 27 -1.46 27.74 11.80
N GLN A 28 -1.78 26.85 10.87
CA GLN A 28 -2.26 27.19 9.53
C GLN A 28 -3.44 28.17 9.62
N ALA A 29 -3.40 29.26 8.85
CA ALA A 29 -4.43 30.28 8.89
C ALA A 29 -5.82 29.71 8.52
N PRO A 30 -6.91 30.17 9.15
CA PRO A 30 -8.26 29.74 8.79
C PRO A 30 -8.56 30.05 7.31
N ALA A 31 -9.23 29.13 6.62
CA ALA A 31 -9.53 29.26 5.20
C ALA A 31 -10.47 30.44 4.94
N MET A 32 -10.01 31.38 4.09
CA MET A 32 -10.78 32.54 3.65
C MET A 32 -11.68 32.17 2.45
N ASP A 33 -12.88 32.75 2.36
CA ASP A 33 -13.72 32.55 1.18
C ASP A 33 -13.09 33.16 -0.08
N ALA A 34 -13.36 32.57 -1.25
CA ALA A 34 -12.70 32.95 -2.51
C ALA A 34 -12.92 34.43 -2.91
N ASN A 35 -14.05 35.03 -2.56
CA ASN A 35 -14.30 36.45 -2.89
C ASN A 35 -13.50 37.37 -1.97
N MET A 36 -13.43 37.04 -0.67
CA MET A 36 -12.58 37.78 0.26
C MET A 36 -11.10 37.63 -0.12
N GLU A 37 -10.67 36.44 -0.55
CA GLU A 37 -9.30 36.21 -1.02
C GLU A 37 -8.95 37.09 -2.22
N LYS A 38 -9.84 37.15 -3.23
CA LYS A 38 -9.69 38.06 -4.38
C LYS A 38 -9.55 39.52 -3.92
N THR A 39 -10.39 39.98 -2.99
CA THR A 39 -10.34 41.34 -2.44
C THR A 39 -9.02 41.62 -1.73
N VAL A 40 -8.59 40.72 -0.83
CA VAL A 40 -7.34 40.87 -0.07
C VAL A 40 -6.13 40.94 -0.99
N LYS A 41 -6.00 39.98 -1.93
CA LYS A 41 -4.88 39.94 -2.88
C LYS A 41 -4.81 41.21 -3.71
N ARG A 42 -5.95 41.74 -4.14
CA ARG A 42 -6.00 43.00 -4.90
C ARG A 42 -5.52 44.20 -4.09
N LEU A 43 -6.01 44.33 -2.85
CA LEU A 43 -5.61 45.43 -1.97
C LEU A 43 -4.13 45.32 -1.55
N GLU A 44 -3.61 44.10 -1.39
CA GLU A 44 -2.21 43.84 -1.08
C GLU A 44 -1.30 44.19 -2.26
N ALA A 45 -1.66 43.77 -3.48
CA ALA A 45 -0.93 44.11 -4.70
C ALA A 45 -0.88 45.63 -4.95
N LEU A 46 -1.89 46.37 -4.47
CA LEU A 46 -1.92 47.84 -4.46
C LEU A 46 -1.11 48.47 -3.31
N GLY A 47 -0.58 47.66 -2.38
CA GLY A 47 0.17 48.11 -1.21
C GLY A 47 -0.70 48.74 -0.11
N LEU A 48 -2.02 48.50 -0.14
CA LEU A 48 -2.96 49.09 0.81
C LEU A 48 -2.98 48.30 2.11
N VAL A 49 -3.03 46.97 2.02
CA VAL A 49 -3.13 46.04 3.16
C VAL A 49 -1.89 45.15 3.25
N ALA A 50 -1.67 44.57 4.44
CA ALA A 50 -0.66 43.55 4.69
C ALA A 50 -1.19 42.55 5.73
N GLY A 51 -0.78 41.28 5.60
CA GLY A 51 -1.08 40.22 6.56
C GLY A 51 -0.12 40.19 7.75
N TYR A 52 -0.29 39.22 8.64
CA TYR A 52 0.58 38.99 9.80
C TYR A 52 1.89 38.24 9.48
N GLY A 53 2.15 37.95 8.20
CA GLY A 53 3.35 37.24 7.74
C GLY A 53 3.23 35.71 7.69
N ASN A 54 2.12 35.15 8.19
CA ASN A 54 1.79 33.72 8.17
C ASN A 54 0.63 33.38 7.21
N GLY A 55 0.27 34.30 6.31
CA GLY A 55 -0.90 34.18 5.42
C GLY A 55 -2.24 34.60 6.05
N ASP A 56 -2.30 34.86 7.37
CA ASP A 56 -3.50 35.44 8.00
C ASP A 56 -3.54 36.97 7.79
N TYR A 57 -4.65 37.47 7.24
CA TYR A 57 -4.92 38.91 7.11
C TYR A 57 -5.81 39.45 8.22
N GLY A 58 -6.25 38.58 9.13
CA GLY A 58 -7.12 38.88 10.25
C GLY A 58 -8.51 39.30 9.79
N VAL A 59 -9.03 38.73 8.71
CA VAL A 59 -10.28 39.22 8.08
C VAL A 59 -11.48 39.22 9.04
N ASP A 60 -11.51 38.31 10.01
CA ASP A 60 -12.57 38.25 11.04
C ASP A 60 -12.27 39.11 12.28
N LYS A 61 -11.05 39.64 12.42
CA LYS A 61 -10.67 40.52 13.53
C LYS A 61 -11.22 41.92 13.29
N THR A 62 -11.63 42.60 14.35
CA THR A 62 -12.01 44.02 14.27
C THR A 62 -10.80 44.90 13.99
N ILE A 63 -11.00 46.04 13.31
CA ILE A 63 -9.92 46.98 12.98
C ILE A 63 -9.99 48.26 13.82
N THR A 64 -8.84 48.73 14.28
CA THR A 64 -8.76 49.97 15.06
C THR A 64 -8.90 51.22 14.19
N ARG A 65 -9.31 52.34 14.80
CA ARG A 65 -9.38 53.66 14.12
C ARG A 65 -8.04 54.10 13.54
N ALA A 66 -6.93 53.83 14.21
CA ALA A 66 -5.58 54.15 13.72
C ALA A 66 -5.17 53.31 12.50
N GLU A 67 -5.43 51.99 12.55
CA GLU A 67 -5.20 51.11 11.40
C GLU A 67 -6.03 51.54 10.20
N PHE A 68 -7.32 51.82 10.40
CA PHE A 68 -8.16 52.21 9.28
C PHE A 68 -7.80 53.59 8.69
N ALA A 69 -7.43 54.56 9.52
CA ALA A 69 -6.91 55.85 9.05
C ALA A 69 -5.65 55.65 8.17
N THR A 70 -4.80 54.69 8.51
CA THR A 70 -3.61 54.34 7.72
C THR A 70 -4.00 53.82 6.34
N LEU A 71 -4.95 52.90 6.24
CA LEU A 71 -5.43 52.35 4.95
C LEU A 71 -5.98 53.45 4.03
N ILE A 72 -6.79 54.36 4.57
CA ILE A 72 -7.39 55.45 3.79
C ILE A 72 -6.34 56.46 3.32
N VAL A 73 -5.36 56.80 4.16
CA VAL A 73 -4.26 57.70 3.78
C VAL A 73 -3.40 57.08 2.69
N ARG A 74 -3.16 55.76 2.74
CA ARG A 74 -2.50 55.03 1.65
C ARG A 74 -3.32 55.05 0.36
N ALA A 75 -4.63 54.78 0.43
CA ALA A 75 -5.53 54.82 -0.73
C ALA A 75 -5.60 56.22 -1.38
N ARG A 76 -5.32 57.28 -0.62
CA ARG A 76 -5.19 58.66 -1.10
C ARG A 76 -3.80 59.00 -1.65
N GLY A 77 -2.87 58.05 -1.68
CA GLY A 77 -1.49 58.26 -2.13
C GLY A 77 -0.67 59.17 -1.21
N LEU A 78 -1.06 59.31 0.07
CA LEU A 78 -0.48 60.28 1.01
C LEU A 78 0.48 59.65 2.02
N GLU A 79 0.91 58.41 1.83
CA GLU A 79 1.80 57.71 2.76
C GLU A 79 3.14 58.45 2.98
N GLN A 80 3.73 58.99 1.91
CA GLN A 80 4.97 59.77 2.05
C GLN A 80 4.75 61.04 2.89
N GLY A 81 3.58 61.69 2.74
CA GLY A 81 3.19 62.82 3.57
C GLY A 81 3.03 62.40 5.04
N ALA A 82 2.44 61.24 5.29
CA ALA A 82 2.29 60.69 6.64
C ALA A 82 3.64 60.41 7.30
N LYS A 83 4.60 59.84 6.58
CA LYS A 83 5.97 59.62 7.06
C LYS A 83 6.65 60.95 7.48
N LEU A 84 6.38 62.03 6.76
CA LEU A 84 6.90 63.37 7.09
C LEU A 84 6.10 64.09 8.19
N ALA A 85 4.89 63.62 8.49
CA ALA A 85 3.98 64.25 9.45
C ALA A 85 4.04 63.64 10.86
N GLN A 86 5.12 62.93 11.22
CA GLN A 86 5.34 62.39 12.57
C GLN A 86 5.78 63.47 13.58
N PHE A 87 4.93 64.47 13.78
CA PHE A 87 5.08 65.54 14.76
C PHE A 87 3.89 65.56 15.73
N GLN A 88 3.96 66.43 16.73
CA GLN A 88 2.97 66.50 17.81
C GLN A 88 1.55 66.68 17.24
N SER A 89 0.66 65.73 17.54
CA SER A 89 -0.72 65.76 17.07
C SER A 89 -1.55 66.82 17.80
N THR A 90 -2.64 67.25 17.16
CA THR A 90 -3.69 68.06 17.81
C THR A 90 -4.52 67.22 18.79
N PHE A 91 -4.47 65.90 18.67
CA PHE A 91 -5.11 64.96 19.59
C PHE A 91 -4.22 64.65 20.78
N THR A 92 -4.82 64.63 21.97
CA THR A 92 -4.12 64.45 23.26
C THR A 92 -3.61 63.03 23.49
N ASP A 93 -4.14 62.05 22.77
CA ASP A 93 -3.86 60.62 22.88
C ASP A 93 -3.09 60.04 21.67
N VAL A 94 -2.47 60.90 20.87
CA VAL A 94 -1.60 60.53 19.74
C VAL A 94 -0.22 61.14 19.96
N ARG A 95 0.78 60.30 20.26
CA ARG A 95 2.16 60.71 20.53
C ARG A 95 2.99 60.63 19.25
N THR A 96 4.02 61.46 19.16
CA THR A 96 4.94 61.47 18.01
C THR A 96 5.64 60.13 17.74
N THR A 97 5.82 59.33 18.78
CA THR A 97 6.44 58.00 18.72
C THR A 97 5.47 56.89 18.30
N ASP A 98 4.17 57.16 18.25
CA ASP A 98 3.20 56.15 17.82
C ASP A 98 3.32 55.96 16.30
N TRP A 99 3.38 54.71 15.85
CA TRP A 99 3.59 54.36 14.44
C TRP A 99 2.54 54.99 13.50
N PHE A 100 1.33 55.22 14.00
CA PHE A 100 0.20 55.81 13.28
C PHE A 100 0.15 57.35 13.35
N SER A 101 1.00 58.02 14.15
CA SER A 101 0.88 59.46 14.41
C SER A 101 0.84 60.29 13.13
N GLY A 102 1.73 60.00 12.18
CA GLY A 102 1.79 60.69 10.91
C GLY A 102 0.54 60.49 10.05
N PHE A 103 0.00 59.26 10.04
CA PHE A 103 -1.22 58.92 9.30
C PHE A 103 -2.44 59.64 9.88
N VAL A 104 -2.58 59.67 11.21
CA VAL A 104 -3.67 60.38 11.88
C VAL A 104 -3.57 61.90 11.64
N ASN A 105 -2.37 62.47 11.71
CA ASN A 105 -2.15 63.89 11.43
C ASN A 105 -2.55 64.27 10.00
N VAL A 106 -2.15 63.47 9.01
CA VAL A 106 -2.54 63.69 7.61
C VAL A 106 -4.03 63.50 7.41
N ALA A 107 -4.62 62.41 7.93
CA ALA A 107 -6.05 62.15 7.81
C ALA A 107 -6.88 63.28 8.42
N SER A 108 -6.46 63.82 9.57
CA SER A 108 -7.14 64.95 10.21
C SER A 108 -6.94 66.25 9.44
N GLY A 109 -5.75 66.51 8.91
CA GLY A 109 -5.47 67.70 8.10
C GLY A 109 -6.13 67.68 6.71
N GLN A 110 -6.65 66.54 6.28
CA GLN A 110 -7.45 66.36 5.07
C GLN A 110 -8.96 66.23 5.37
N ASP A 111 -9.37 66.49 6.62
CA ASP A 111 -10.75 66.34 7.10
C ASP A 111 -11.36 64.94 6.91
N ILE A 112 -10.54 63.91 6.66
CA ILE A 112 -10.97 62.51 6.50
C ILE A 112 -11.45 61.96 7.85
N VAL A 113 -10.72 62.31 8.93
CA VAL A 113 -11.09 61.94 10.30
C VAL A 113 -11.29 63.19 11.15
N LYS A 114 -12.19 63.07 12.13
CA LYS A 114 -12.41 64.09 13.16
C LYS A 114 -12.23 63.43 14.54
N GLY A 115 -11.67 64.19 15.48
CA GLY A 115 -11.55 63.75 16.88
C GLY A 115 -12.84 63.92 17.66
N PHE A 116 -12.81 63.51 18.91
CA PHE A 116 -13.91 63.63 19.85
C PHE A 116 -13.90 65.01 20.55
N PRO A 117 -15.03 65.44 21.17
CA PRO A 117 -15.12 66.73 21.85
C PRO A 117 -14.09 66.93 22.98
N ASP A 118 -13.57 65.84 23.55
CA ASP A 118 -12.51 65.83 24.58
C ASP A 118 -11.09 66.01 24.01
N LYS A 119 -10.96 66.30 22.71
CA LYS A 119 -9.69 66.42 21.97
C LYS A 119 -8.89 65.11 21.88
N SER A 120 -9.54 63.95 21.99
CA SER A 120 -8.95 62.64 21.70
C SER A 120 -9.27 62.16 20.28
N PHE A 121 -8.45 61.27 19.73
CA PHE A 121 -8.71 60.53 18.49
C PHE A 121 -9.22 59.10 18.75
N LYS A 122 -8.86 58.54 19.90
CA LYS A 122 -9.09 57.16 20.34
C LYS A 122 -8.50 56.14 19.36
N PRO A 123 -7.17 56.14 19.13
CA PRO A 123 -6.54 55.35 18.08
C PRO A 123 -6.75 53.84 18.20
N GLN A 124 -6.86 53.33 19.44
CA GLN A 124 -7.03 51.91 19.75
C GLN A 124 -8.49 51.45 19.80
N ASN A 125 -9.45 52.37 19.70
CA ASN A 125 -10.85 51.98 19.63
C ASN A 125 -11.13 51.28 18.30
N GLN A 126 -11.97 50.24 18.34
CA GLN A 126 -12.47 49.58 17.13
C GLN A 126 -13.32 50.56 16.33
N VAL A 127 -13.11 50.61 15.02
CA VAL A 127 -13.92 51.43 14.13
C VAL A 127 -15.29 50.76 13.94
N THR A 128 -16.37 51.52 14.06
CA THR A 128 -17.71 51.05 13.68
C THR A 128 -17.90 51.16 12.17
N TYR A 129 -18.85 50.41 11.59
CA TYR A 129 -19.15 50.56 10.15
C TYR A 129 -19.55 51.99 9.79
N ALA A 130 -20.35 52.64 10.63
CA ALA A 130 -20.74 54.04 10.49
C ALA A 130 -19.54 54.98 10.39
N GLU A 131 -18.54 54.80 11.25
CA GLU A 131 -17.29 55.57 11.18
C GLU A 131 -16.48 55.20 9.94
N ALA A 132 -16.43 53.91 9.58
CA ALA A 132 -15.68 53.44 8.43
C ALA A 132 -16.20 54.05 7.11
N VAL A 133 -17.52 53.97 6.87
CA VAL A 133 -18.14 54.58 5.68
C VAL A 133 -17.99 56.11 5.68
N THR A 134 -18.05 56.75 6.86
CA THR A 134 -17.85 58.20 6.98
C THR A 134 -16.45 58.59 6.48
N MET A 135 -15.42 57.87 6.90
CA MET A 135 -14.04 58.12 6.48
C MET A 135 -13.85 57.88 4.97
N ILE A 136 -14.45 56.83 4.41
CA ILE A 136 -14.37 56.54 2.96
C ILE A 136 -15.06 57.64 2.15
N VAL A 137 -16.30 58.00 2.50
CA VAL A 137 -17.06 59.05 1.80
C VAL A 137 -16.31 60.38 1.82
N ARG A 138 -15.65 60.71 2.93
CA ARG A 138 -14.77 61.89 3.03
C ARG A 138 -13.54 61.77 2.15
N ALA A 139 -12.86 60.63 2.15
CA ALA A 139 -11.69 60.40 1.31
C ALA A 139 -12.01 60.50 -0.20
N LEU A 140 -13.24 60.16 -0.59
CA LEU A 140 -13.75 60.33 -1.95
C LEU A 140 -14.17 61.78 -2.28
N GLY A 141 -14.21 62.68 -1.28
CA GLY A 141 -14.59 64.09 -1.43
C GLY A 141 -16.10 64.37 -1.28
N TYR A 142 -16.92 63.38 -0.92
CA TYR A 142 -18.38 63.47 -0.97
C TYR A 142 -19.05 64.09 0.26
N GLU A 143 -18.31 64.47 1.32
CA GLU A 143 -18.91 65.11 2.51
C GLU A 143 -19.82 66.32 2.18
N PRO A 144 -19.48 67.23 1.26
CA PRO A 144 -20.36 68.34 0.85
C PRO A 144 -21.69 67.90 0.20
N ALA A 145 -21.73 66.69 -0.37
CA ALA A 145 -22.94 66.12 -0.96
C ALA A 145 -23.83 65.40 0.09
N VAL A 146 -23.37 65.28 1.34
CA VAL A 146 -24.13 64.70 2.45
C VAL A 146 -24.93 65.81 3.13
N ARG A 147 -26.27 65.73 3.09
CA ARG A 147 -27.17 66.78 3.62
C ARG A 147 -27.60 66.49 5.07
N GLY A 148 -27.64 67.53 5.92
CA GLY A 148 -28.24 67.53 7.27
C GLY A 148 -27.32 67.04 8.40
N ASP A 149 -27.66 67.39 9.65
CA ASP A 149 -26.88 67.09 10.87
C ASP A 149 -27.13 65.69 11.46
N PHE A 150 -27.56 64.72 10.64
CA PHE A 150 -28.03 63.40 11.09
C PHE A 150 -26.98 62.29 10.94
N TRP A 151 -25.81 62.49 11.53
CA TRP A 151 -24.78 61.46 11.58
C TRP A 151 -25.24 60.26 12.45
N PRO A 152 -25.01 58.98 12.05
CA PRO A 152 -24.27 58.54 10.86
C PRO A 152 -25.13 58.24 9.61
N ASN A 153 -26.46 58.33 9.71
CA ASN A 153 -27.39 57.81 8.70
C ASN A 153 -27.22 58.45 7.31
N ASN A 154 -26.90 59.75 7.27
CA ASN A 154 -26.66 60.48 6.03
C ASN A 154 -25.42 59.99 5.26
N PHE A 155 -24.33 59.63 5.97
CA PHE A 155 -23.13 59.04 5.36
C PHE A 155 -23.38 57.60 4.91
N ILE A 156 -24.13 56.81 5.69
CA ILE A 156 -24.50 55.44 5.31
C ILE A 156 -25.36 55.45 4.05
N ALA A 157 -26.34 56.35 3.95
CA ALA A 157 -27.18 56.49 2.76
C ALA A 157 -26.34 56.84 1.52
N LYS A 158 -25.39 57.77 1.64
CA LYS A 158 -24.47 58.11 0.55
C LYS A 158 -23.55 56.94 0.19
N ALA A 159 -23.01 56.22 1.17
CA ALA A 159 -22.18 55.04 0.92
C ALA A 159 -22.96 53.91 0.23
N SER A 160 -24.24 53.74 0.55
CA SER A 160 -25.12 52.80 -0.15
C SER A 160 -25.41 53.23 -1.59
N GLU A 161 -25.64 54.52 -1.84
CA GLU A 161 -25.82 55.08 -3.19
C GLU A 161 -24.57 54.85 -4.07
N LEU A 162 -23.38 54.95 -3.48
CA LEU A 162 -22.10 54.71 -4.14
C LEU A 162 -21.71 53.22 -4.18
N ASN A 163 -22.59 52.31 -3.75
CA ASN A 163 -22.35 50.86 -3.63
C ASN A 163 -21.15 50.45 -2.75
N ILE A 164 -20.65 51.35 -1.89
CA ILE A 164 -19.55 51.09 -0.95
C ILE A 164 -20.02 50.12 0.15
N ALA A 165 -21.24 50.33 0.66
CA ALA A 165 -21.81 49.64 1.81
C ALA A 165 -22.58 48.34 1.48
N LYS A 166 -22.33 47.74 0.31
CA LYS A 166 -23.03 46.52 -0.15
C LYS A 166 -22.81 45.37 0.87
N ASN A 167 -23.90 44.72 1.30
CA ASN A 167 -23.93 43.57 2.23
C ASN A 167 -23.52 43.84 3.70
N ILE A 168 -23.66 45.07 4.21
CA ILE A 168 -23.36 45.39 5.62
C ILE A 168 -24.60 45.23 6.50
N ALA A 169 -24.52 44.39 7.53
CA ALA A 169 -25.55 44.23 8.56
C ALA A 169 -25.14 45.01 9.83
N ALA A 170 -25.98 45.96 10.26
CA ALA A 170 -25.86 46.74 11.50
C ALA A 170 -24.72 47.81 11.56
N PRO A 171 -25.01 49.10 11.30
CA PRO A 171 -24.00 50.15 11.13
C PRO A 171 -23.24 50.54 12.42
N ASN A 172 -23.73 50.17 13.60
CA ASN A 172 -23.15 50.56 14.88
C ASN A 172 -22.20 49.51 15.48
N ASN A 173 -22.12 48.32 14.86
CA ASN A 173 -21.20 47.28 15.32
C ASN A 173 -19.76 47.63 14.93
N ALA A 174 -18.80 47.06 15.67
CA ALA A 174 -17.39 47.13 15.28
C ALA A 174 -17.20 46.42 13.93
N ALA A 175 -16.55 47.08 12.98
CA ALA A 175 -16.29 46.54 11.66
C ALA A 175 -15.10 45.58 11.71
N THR A 176 -15.23 44.44 11.06
CA THR A 176 -14.12 43.52 10.84
C THR A 176 -13.18 44.08 9.75
N ARG A 177 -11.91 43.64 9.76
CA ARG A 177 -10.94 43.97 8.73
C ARG A 177 -11.44 43.56 7.35
N GLY A 178 -12.03 42.37 7.22
CA GLY A 178 -12.58 41.86 5.97
C GLY A 178 -13.68 42.74 5.38
N GLU A 179 -14.58 43.26 6.21
CA GLU A 179 -15.64 44.17 5.74
C GLU A 179 -15.09 45.54 5.36
N VAL A 180 -14.10 46.03 6.10
CA VAL A 180 -13.38 47.25 5.75
C VAL A 180 -12.60 47.10 4.45
N PHE A 181 -11.99 45.94 4.19
CA PHE A 181 -11.33 45.63 2.93
C PHE A 181 -12.33 45.62 1.78
N LYS A 182 -13.49 44.96 1.93
CA LYS A 182 -14.57 44.99 0.93
C LYS A 182 -15.04 46.41 0.63
N MET A 183 -15.28 47.22 1.67
CA MET A 183 -15.69 48.63 1.49
C MET A 183 -14.61 49.45 0.78
N LEU A 184 -13.35 49.26 1.14
CA LEU A 184 -12.23 49.97 0.53
C LEU A 184 -12.07 49.58 -0.95
N ASP A 185 -12.10 48.29 -1.26
CA ASP A 185 -12.02 47.74 -2.62
C ASP A 185 -13.16 48.26 -3.51
N ASN A 186 -14.40 48.33 -2.99
CA ASN A 186 -15.51 48.96 -3.71
C ASN A 186 -15.24 50.46 -3.96
N ALA A 187 -14.72 51.17 -2.95
CA ALA A 187 -14.46 52.60 -3.04
C ALA A 187 -13.35 52.96 -4.05
N LEU A 188 -12.42 52.04 -4.32
CA LEU A 188 -11.32 52.24 -5.27
C LEU A 188 -11.77 52.64 -6.68
N ARG A 189 -12.98 52.21 -7.07
CA ARG A 189 -13.59 52.45 -8.39
C ARG A 189 -14.59 53.60 -8.41
N VAL A 190 -14.91 54.20 -7.26
CA VAL A 190 -15.87 55.30 -7.19
C VAL A 190 -15.25 56.57 -7.76
N LYS A 191 -15.98 57.24 -8.68
CA LYS A 191 -15.61 58.55 -9.23
C LYS A 191 -15.52 59.58 -8.10
N LEU A 192 -14.42 60.33 -8.05
CA LEU A 192 -14.19 61.32 -7.00
C LEU A 192 -15.08 62.55 -7.14
N LEU A 193 -15.36 63.24 -6.03
CA LEU A 193 -15.96 64.58 -6.06
C LEU A 193 -14.87 65.61 -5.79
N ASP A 194 -14.47 66.34 -6.83
CA ASP A 194 -13.39 67.32 -6.75
C ASP A 194 -13.95 68.72 -6.50
N GLN A 195 -13.30 69.47 -5.61
CA GLN A 195 -13.54 70.91 -5.48
C GLN A 195 -12.79 71.65 -6.59
N ILE A 196 -13.51 72.38 -7.43
CA ILE A 196 -12.94 73.07 -8.61
C ILE A 196 -12.83 74.59 -8.45
N GLU A 197 -13.56 75.19 -7.50
CA GLU A 197 -13.48 76.63 -7.19
C GLU A 197 -13.22 76.86 -5.69
N PHE A 198 -12.38 77.85 -5.38
CA PHE A 198 -11.98 78.23 -4.02
C PHE A 198 -12.47 79.66 -3.71
N GLY A 199 -12.96 79.91 -2.49
CA GLY A 199 -13.45 81.24 -2.06
C GLY A 199 -14.80 81.16 -1.37
N THR A 200 -15.60 82.24 -1.45
CA THR A 200 -16.98 82.27 -0.92
C THR A 200 -17.95 81.40 -1.73
N ASP A 201 -17.64 81.19 -3.01
CA ASP A 201 -18.40 80.34 -3.92
C ASP A 201 -17.64 79.01 -4.12
N ILE A 202 -17.92 78.05 -3.23
CA ILE A 202 -17.34 76.71 -3.33
C ILE A 202 -18.15 75.89 -4.34
N ARG A 203 -17.48 75.36 -5.38
CA ARG A 203 -18.09 74.46 -6.37
C ARG A 203 -17.39 73.12 -6.45
N PHE A 204 -18.19 72.07 -6.69
CA PHE A 204 -17.75 70.69 -6.81
C PHE A 204 -18.18 70.09 -8.16
N GLU A 205 -17.36 69.22 -8.72
CA GLU A 205 -17.64 68.47 -9.94
C GLU A 205 -17.29 66.99 -9.77
N TYR A 206 -18.06 66.12 -10.43
CA TYR A 206 -17.74 64.70 -10.50
C TYR A 206 -16.52 64.50 -11.40
N SER A 207 -15.46 63.97 -10.82
CA SER A 207 -14.23 63.65 -11.53
C SER A 207 -14.44 62.45 -12.47
N LYS A 208 -13.66 62.42 -13.55
CA LYS A 208 -13.50 61.20 -14.35
C LYS A 208 -12.53 60.21 -13.69
N GLU A 209 -11.80 60.65 -12.67
CA GLU A 209 -10.81 59.84 -11.96
C GLU A 209 -11.41 59.19 -10.70
N THR A 210 -10.76 58.12 -10.25
CA THR A 210 -11.09 57.33 -9.05
C THR A 210 -9.87 57.32 -8.11
N LEU A 211 -9.96 56.65 -6.95
CA LEU A 211 -8.77 56.45 -6.12
C LEU A 211 -7.68 55.67 -6.88
N LEU A 212 -8.07 54.68 -7.69
CA LEU A 212 -7.16 53.90 -8.54
C LEU A 212 -6.40 54.78 -9.54
N THR A 213 -7.11 55.53 -10.36
CA THR A 213 -6.50 56.27 -11.47
C THR A 213 -5.77 57.53 -10.98
N LYS A 214 -6.37 58.29 -10.04
CA LYS A 214 -5.79 59.56 -9.57
C LYS A 214 -4.60 59.36 -8.65
N TYR A 215 -4.76 58.55 -7.61
CA TYR A 215 -3.82 58.47 -6.50
C TYR A 215 -2.92 57.24 -6.56
N LEU A 216 -3.46 56.08 -6.91
CA LEU A 216 -2.69 54.83 -6.97
C LEU A 216 -2.00 54.62 -8.33
N LYS A 217 -2.27 55.48 -9.32
CA LYS A 217 -1.67 55.44 -10.67
C LYS A 217 -1.87 54.08 -11.35
N VAL A 218 -3.11 53.61 -11.31
CA VAL A 218 -3.51 52.34 -11.91
C VAL A 218 -4.35 52.60 -13.16
N THR A 219 -3.89 52.10 -14.29
CA THR A 219 -4.64 51.99 -15.52
C THR A 219 -5.57 50.77 -15.44
N VAL A 220 -6.88 50.98 -15.54
CA VAL A 220 -7.89 49.91 -15.48
C VAL A 220 -8.45 49.65 -16.87
N ARG A 221 -8.44 48.38 -17.30
CA ARG A 221 -9.06 47.89 -18.53
C ARG A 221 -9.89 46.66 -18.18
N ASP A 222 -11.19 46.85 -18.02
CA ASP A 222 -12.13 45.80 -17.63
C ASP A 222 -13.47 46.00 -18.34
N MET A 223 -14.47 45.17 -18.01
CA MET A 223 -15.78 45.25 -18.67
C MET A 223 -16.49 46.59 -18.43
N ASP A 224 -16.26 47.27 -17.30
CA ASP A 224 -16.82 48.60 -17.07
C ASP A 224 -16.23 49.62 -18.06
N TRP A 225 -14.92 49.56 -18.29
CA TRP A 225 -14.24 50.38 -19.30
C TRP A 225 -14.73 50.06 -20.72
N VAL A 226 -14.89 48.78 -21.07
CA VAL A 226 -15.45 48.35 -22.37
C VAL A 226 -16.83 48.96 -22.57
N ASN A 227 -17.71 48.88 -21.56
CA ASN A 227 -19.06 49.44 -21.61
C ASN A 227 -19.06 50.98 -21.70
N ASP A 228 -18.23 51.65 -20.89
CA ASP A 228 -18.14 53.13 -20.85
C ASP A 228 -17.65 53.69 -22.21
N GLU A 229 -16.71 53.00 -22.85
CA GLU A 229 -16.16 53.38 -24.17
C GLU A 229 -16.95 52.81 -25.36
N LYS A 230 -17.98 51.99 -25.11
CA LYS A 230 -18.81 51.31 -26.13
C LYS A 230 -18.00 50.42 -27.07
N LEU A 231 -17.11 49.63 -26.48
CA LEU A 231 -16.28 48.62 -27.12
C LEU A 231 -16.89 47.23 -26.94
N ASP A 232 -16.29 46.21 -27.56
CA ASP A 232 -16.63 44.80 -27.36
C ASP A 232 -15.57 44.11 -26.47
N GLY A 233 -15.87 42.94 -25.89
CA GLY A 233 -14.92 42.18 -25.08
C GLY A 233 -13.62 41.79 -25.81
N GLU A 234 -13.66 41.69 -27.14
CA GLU A 234 -12.47 41.47 -28.00
C GLU A 234 -11.52 42.70 -28.05
N ASP A 235 -11.98 43.88 -27.63
CA ASP A 235 -11.13 45.09 -27.52
C ASP A 235 -10.33 45.15 -26.21
N LEU A 236 -10.60 44.22 -25.27
CA LEU A 236 -9.78 44.06 -24.08
C LEU A 236 -8.34 43.68 -24.45
N PRO A 237 -7.38 43.87 -23.54
CA PRO A 237 -6.02 43.37 -23.72
C PRO A 237 -5.99 41.85 -24.01
N PHE A 238 -5.30 41.44 -25.06
CA PHE A 238 -5.07 40.05 -25.44
C PHE A 238 -3.75 39.54 -24.87
N VAL A 239 -3.77 38.37 -24.24
CA VAL A 239 -2.56 37.69 -23.76
C VAL A 239 -1.85 37.02 -24.94
N SER A 240 -0.77 37.65 -25.41
CA SER A 240 -0.05 37.21 -26.61
C SER A 240 1.06 36.20 -26.34
N ASN A 241 1.59 36.16 -25.12
CA ASN A 241 2.58 35.18 -24.71
C ASN A 241 2.63 35.06 -23.19
N VAL A 242 2.90 33.86 -22.71
CA VAL A 242 2.98 33.50 -21.29
C VAL A 242 4.28 32.74 -21.03
N PRO A 243 4.74 32.64 -19.77
CA PRO A 243 6.01 31.99 -19.44
C PRO A 243 6.12 30.54 -19.94
N VAL A 244 5.03 29.76 -19.94
CA VAL A 244 5.05 28.36 -20.40
C VAL A 244 5.28 28.22 -21.91
N VAL A 245 4.83 29.18 -22.72
CA VAL A 245 5.01 29.23 -24.19
C VAL A 245 6.32 29.93 -24.56
N GLY A 246 6.68 30.99 -23.81
CA GLY A 246 7.84 31.83 -24.06
C GLY A 246 9.03 31.56 -23.14
N LEU A 247 9.18 30.37 -22.55
CA LEU A 247 10.24 30.09 -21.57
C LEU A 247 11.62 30.43 -22.15
N GLY A 248 12.43 31.18 -21.38
CA GLY A 248 13.70 31.74 -21.82
C GLY A 248 13.61 33.17 -22.40
N THR A 249 12.43 33.63 -22.80
CA THR A 249 12.16 35.04 -23.18
C THR A 249 11.31 35.79 -22.15
N LEU A 250 10.52 35.07 -21.35
CA LEU A 250 9.72 35.59 -20.26
C LEU A 250 10.08 34.87 -18.95
N LYS A 251 10.19 35.64 -17.86
CA LYS A 251 10.30 35.09 -16.50
C LYS A 251 8.94 34.59 -16.01
N ALA A 252 8.96 33.73 -14.99
CA ALA A 252 7.73 33.17 -14.39
C ALA A 252 6.67 34.21 -13.99
N ASN A 253 7.08 35.43 -13.62
CA ASN A 253 6.21 36.53 -13.22
C ASN A 253 6.04 37.61 -14.30
N GLU A 254 6.21 37.26 -15.56
CA GLU A 254 6.04 38.15 -16.71
C GLU A 254 4.96 37.63 -17.66
N VAL A 255 4.31 38.55 -18.37
CA VAL A 255 3.31 38.25 -19.40
C VAL A 255 3.39 39.28 -20.52
N GLN A 256 3.14 38.87 -21.76
CA GLN A 256 3.01 39.81 -22.86
C GLN A 256 1.55 40.06 -23.19
N LEU A 257 1.18 41.34 -23.22
CA LEU A 257 -0.14 41.78 -23.66
C LEU A 257 -0.06 42.59 -24.95
N SER A 258 -1.10 42.45 -25.77
CA SER A 258 -1.36 43.26 -26.95
C SER A 258 -2.75 43.89 -26.85
N GLY A 259 -2.93 45.16 -27.22
CA GLY A 259 -4.26 45.77 -27.16
C GLY A 259 -4.30 47.22 -27.58
N LYS A 260 -4.45 47.48 -28.88
CA LYS A 260 -4.43 48.84 -29.41
C LYS A 260 -5.61 49.69 -28.89
N ALA A 261 -6.82 49.11 -28.83
CA ALA A 261 -8.01 49.78 -28.30
C ALA A 261 -7.83 50.12 -26.80
N ALA A 262 -7.22 49.21 -26.04
CA ALA A 262 -6.84 49.42 -24.65
C ALA A 262 -5.67 50.42 -24.45
N GLY A 263 -5.08 50.96 -25.52
CA GLY A 263 -3.94 51.87 -25.44
C GLY A 263 -2.62 51.18 -25.08
N LEU A 264 -2.53 49.86 -25.26
CA LEU A 264 -1.34 49.05 -25.04
C LEU A 264 -0.56 48.88 -26.35
N GLY A 265 0.76 48.71 -26.22
CA GLY A 265 1.61 48.33 -27.34
C GLY A 265 1.32 46.90 -27.83
N SER A 266 1.99 46.49 -28.90
CA SER A 266 1.98 45.08 -29.33
C SER A 266 3.06 44.32 -28.57
N ASN A 267 2.71 43.13 -28.05
CA ASN A 267 3.57 42.21 -27.31
C ASN A 267 4.40 42.89 -26.21
N THR A 268 3.78 43.80 -25.47
CA THR A 268 4.47 44.53 -24.40
C THR A 268 4.56 43.64 -23.16
N THR A 269 5.77 43.45 -22.63
CA THR A 269 6.00 42.67 -21.41
C THR A 269 5.63 43.47 -20.17
N TYR A 270 4.79 42.89 -19.33
CA TYR A 270 4.42 43.40 -18.01
C TYR A 270 4.85 42.40 -16.94
N LYS A 271 5.21 42.91 -15.75
CA LYS A 271 5.29 42.05 -14.57
C LYS A 271 3.88 41.77 -14.05
N VAL A 272 3.69 40.62 -13.43
CA VAL A 272 2.47 40.32 -12.66
C VAL A 272 2.79 40.31 -11.16
N ALA A 273 1.84 40.77 -10.35
CA ALA A 273 1.95 40.70 -8.89
C ALA A 273 1.88 39.25 -8.40
N ASP A 274 2.42 39.01 -7.19
CA ASP A 274 2.39 37.69 -6.56
C ASP A 274 0.95 37.17 -6.44
N GLY A 275 0.76 35.87 -6.73
CA GLY A 275 -0.55 35.23 -6.72
C GLY A 275 -1.35 35.35 -8.02
N ILE A 276 -0.84 36.05 -9.05
CA ILE A 276 -1.39 36.01 -10.42
C ILE A 276 -0.60 34.97 -11.23
N ASN A 277 -1.30 34.00 -11.78
CA ASN A 277 -0.75 33.03 -12.72
C ASN A 277 -1.01 33.48 -14.17
N PRO A 278 -0.01 33.96 -14.92
CA PRO A 278 -0.23 34.42 -16.29
C PRO A 278 -0.59 33.28 -17.26
N ASN A 279 -0.16 32.04 -16.99
CA ASN A 279 -0.38 30.90 -17.89
C ASN A 279 -1.86 30.48 -17.98
N GLU A 280 -2.66 30.78 -16.95
CA GLU A 280 -4.12 30.57 -16.98
C GLU A 280 -4.78 31.34 -18.12
N PHE A 281 -4.23 32.49 -18.47
CA PHE A 281 -4.83 33.42 -19.42
C PHE A 281 -4.27 33.31 -20.84
N ASP A 282 -3.43 32.29 -21.12
CA ASP A 282 -2.88 32.11 -22.46
C ASP A 282 -4.01 32.04 -23.52
N GLY A 283 -3.86 32.85 -24.57
CA GLY A 283 -4.82 32.96 -25.66
C GLY A 283 -6.13 33.68 -25.34
N GLN A 284 -6.29 34.30 -24.17
CA GLN A 284 -7.51 35.01 -23.76
C GLN A 284 -7.39 36.53 -23.90
N HIS A 285 -8.54 37.17 -24.08
CA HIS A 285 -8.73 38.57 -23.75
C HIS A 285 -8.95 38.71 -22.24
N VAL A 286 -8.34 39.72 -21.62
CA VAL A 286 -8.26 39.84 -20.17
C VAL A 286 -8.58 41.23 -19.66
N GLN A 287 -9.25 41.27 -18.53
CA GLN A 287 -9.43 42.45 -17.71
C GLN A 287 -8.16 42.62 -16.85
N VAL A 288 -7.56 43.81 -16.85
CA VAL A 288 -6.30 44.08 -16.15
C VAL A 288 -6.30 45.41 -15.42
N TRP A 289 -5.64 45.43 -14.26
CA TRP A 289 -5.25 46.64 -13.56
C TRP A 289 -3.74 46.76 -13.61
N ILE A 290 -3.24 47.75 -14.36
CA ILE A 290 -1.82 47.97 -14.58
C ILE A 290 -1.40 49.15 -13.73
N LYS A 291 -0.55 48.92 -12.74
CA LYS A 291 0.06 49.97 -11.95
C LYS A 291 1.25 50.54 -12.73
N ASP A 292 1.22 51.86 -12.96
CA ASP A 292 2.22 52.61 -13.74
C ASP A 292 3.53 52.84 -12.96
N ASP A 293 4.01 51.81 -12.26
CA ASP A 293 5.36 51.78 -11.69
C ASP A 293 6.38 51.49 -12.81
N ALA A 294 7.66 51.76 -12.61
CA ALA A 294 8.72 51.35 -13.53
C ALA A 294 9.50 50.17 -12.91
N PRO A 295 9.35 48.92 -13.41
CA PRO A 295 8.52 48.48 -14.52
C PRO A 295 7.02 48.34 -14.16
N SER A 296 6.15 48.48 -15.17
CA SER A 296 4.70 48.44 -14.96
C SER A 296 4.27 47.04 -14.55
N THR A 297 3.39 46.98 -13.54
CA THR A 297 3.01 45.73 -12.90
C THR A 297 1.50 45.55 -12.96
N ILE A 298 1.04 44.43 -13.48
CA ILE A 298 -0.35 44.00 -13.42
C ILE A 298 -0.64 43.54 -12.00
N VAL A 299 -1.47 44.29 -11.29
CA VAL A 299 -1.85 44.01 -9.89
C VAL A 299 -3.17 43.23 -9.79
N TRP A 300 -3.88 43.08 -10.90
CA TRP A 300 -5.07 42.26 -11.02
C TRP A 300 -5.30 41.85 -12.47
N MET A 301 -5.72 40.61 -12.69
CA MET A 301 -5.96 40.02 -14.01
C MET A 301 -7.12 39.02 -13.92
N GLU A 302 -8.05 39.06 -14.87
CA GLU A 302 -9.18 38.13 -14.99
C GLU A 302 -9.54 37.92 -16.47
N GLY A 303 -10.09 36.77 -16.84
CA GLY A 303 -10.55 36.52 -18.20
C GLY A 303 -11.70 37.43 -18.61
N SER A 304 -11.90 37.60 -19.92
CA SER A 304 -13.06 38.28 -20.48
C SER A 304 -14.35 37.56 -20.08
N ALA A 305 -15.40 38.33 -19.79
CA ALA A 305 -16.74 37.77 -19.55
C ALA A 305 -17.43 37.32 -20.85
N ASP A 306 -16.87 37.68 -22.00
CA ASP A 306 -17.40 37.36 -23.34
C ASP A 306 -16.70 36.14 -23.97
N GLU A 307 -15.77 35.50 -23.25
CA GLU A 307 -15.06 34.30 -23.70
C GLU A 307 -15.32 33.11 -22.77
N ASP A 308 -15.39 31.91 -23.36
CA ASP A 308 -15.46 30.65 -22.62
C ASP A 308 -14.16 29.86 -22.78
N VAL A 309 -13.61 29.34 -21.68
CA VAL A 309 -12.43 28.47 -21.70
C VAL A 309 -12.85 27.03 -21.49
N ILE A 310 -12.45 26.15 -22.41
CA ILE A 310 -12.75 24.72 -22.36
C ILE A 310 -11.45 23.94 -22.23
N MET A 311 -11.42 22.99 -21.30
CA MET A 311 -10.37 21.99 -21.18
C MET A 311 -10.98 20.62 -21.48
N ASP A 312 -10.52 19.95 -22.53
CA ASP A 312 -11.03 18.64 -22.96
C ASP A 312 -9.95 17.89 -23.76
N ARG A 313 -10.30 16.75 -24.34
CA ARG A 313 -9.45 15.99 -25.27
C ARG A 313 -9.88 16.19 -26.71
N LEU A 314 -8.90 16.19 -27.61
CA LEU A 314 -9.15 16.22 -29.05
C LEU A 314 -9.84 14.94 -29.50
N GLY A 315 -11.03 15.08 -30.06
CA GLY A 315 -11.74 14.05 -30.79
C GLY A 315 -11.60 14.23 -32.30
N GLU A 316 -12.69 13.97 -33.03
CA GLU A 316 -12.70 13.96 -34.49
C GLU A 316 -12.70 15.39 -35.06
N PHE A 317 -11.85 15.62 -36.07
CA PHE A 317 -11.89 16.85 -36.86
C PHE A 317 -12.75 16.66 -38.11
N TYR A 318 -13.49 17.70 -38.48
CA TYR A 318 -14.35 17.70 -39.66
C TYR A 318 -13.97 18.83 -40.59
N LEU A 319 -13.83 18.53 -41.89
CA LEU A 319 -13.71 19.52 -42.95
C LEU A 319 -14.91 19.40 -43.88
N ASP A 320 -15.66 20.50 -44.05
CA ASP A 320 -16.89 20.51 -44.86
C ASP A 320 -17.90 19.41 -44.45
N GLY A 321 -17.98 19.13 -43.14
CA GLY A 321 -18.87 18.11 -42.58
C GLY A 321 -18.40 16.66 -42.77
N THR A 322 -17.22 16.46 -43.36
CA THR A 322 -16.62 15.14 -43.53
C THR A 322 -15.56 14.91 -42.46
N ALA A 323 -15.67 13.80 -41.73
CA ALA A 323 -14.69 13.37 -40.73
C ALA A 323 -13.30 13.13 -41.35
N MET A 324 -12.26 13.63 -40.69
CA MET A 324 -10.85 13.48 -41.05
C MET A 324 -10.24 12.38 -40.17
N LYS A 325 -10.60 11.13 -40.47
CA LYS A 325 -10.17 9.94 -39.72
C LYS A 325 -8.66 9.73 -39.79
N ASP A 326 -7.94 10.30 -38.82
CA ASP A 326 -6.52 10.10 -38.54
C ASP A 326 -5.54 10.48 -39.67
N ASP A 327 -5.95 11.37 -40.59
CA ASP A 327 -5.10 11.84 -41.69
C ASP A 327 -5.34 13.34 -41.99
N GLY A 328 -4.35 14.16 -41.64
CA GLY A 328 -4.31 15.60 -41.89
C GLY A 328 -4.03 15.98 -43.35
N SER A 329 -3.83 15.01 -44.26
CA SER A 329 -3.52 15.26 -45.68
C SER A 329 -4.59 16.05 -46.44
N LYS A 330 -5.82 16.08 -45.92
CA LYS A 330 -6.94 16.86 -46.49
C LYS A 330 -6.85 18.35 -46.18
N LEU A 331 -6.06 18.74 -45.18
CA LEU A 331 -5.81 20.13 -44.82
C LEU A 331 -4.61 20.66 -45.61
N SER A 332 -4.72 21.90 -46.08
CA SER A 332 -3.64 22.61 -46.77
C SER A 332 -3.70 24.09 -46.41
N LYS A 333 -2.64 24.85 -46.71
CA LYS A 333 -2.56 26.30 -46.50
C LYS A 333 -3.68 27.11 -47.17
N ASP A 334 -4.31 26.55 -48.20
CA ASP A 334 -5.40 27.18 -48.95
C ASP A 334 -6.80 26.78 -48.43
N SER A 335 -6.86 25.92 -47.40
CA SER A 335 -8.12 25.46 -46.83
C SER A 335 -8.83 26.59 -46.08
N ASP A 336 -10.14 26.70 -46.27
CA ASP A 336 -10.95 27.68 -45.53
C ASP A 336 -11.23 27.16 -44.13
N ILE A 337 -10.52 27.75 -43.16
CA ILE A 337 -10.54 27.38 -41.75
C ILE A 337 -11.95 27.44 -41.13
N LYS A 338 -12.85 28.27 -41.66
CA LYS A 338 -14.24 28.38 -41.17
C LYS A 338 -15.07 27.12 -41.43
N LYS A 339 -14.61 26.27 -42.35
CA LYS A 339 -15.22 24.96 -42.66
C LYS A 339 -14.73 23.86 -41.74
N LEU A 340 -13.70 24.13 -40.93
CA LEU A 340 -13.21 23.19 -39.93
C LEU A 340 -14.11 23.19 -38.70
N LYS A 341 -14.27 22.01 -38.14
CA LYS A 341 -14.87 21.79 -36.83
C LYS A 341 -14.07 20.76 -36.06
N LEU A 342 -14.09 20.89 -34.74
CA LEU A 342 -13.50 19.94 -33.81
C LEU A 342 -14.61 19.40 -32.89
N GLU A 343 -14.78 18.09 -32.87
CA GLU A 343 -15.51 17.38 -31.82
C GLU A 343 -14.55 16.98 -30.71
N LEU A 344 -14.93 17.22 -29.45
CA LEU A 344 -14.12 16.87 -28.28
C LEU A 344 -14.50 15.47 -27.78
N ASP A 345 -13.50 14.62 -27.48
CA ASP A 345 -13.72 13.22 -27.08
C ASP A 345 -14.43 13.10 -25.72
N GLY A 346 -14.05 13.93 -24.74
CA GLY A 346 -14.60 13.84 -23.39
C GLY A 346 -16.04 14.33 -23.31
N SER A 347 -16.33 15.50 -23.89
CA SER A 347 -17.68 16.10 -23.83
C SER A 347 -18.61 15.72 -25.01
N GLY A 348 -18.08 15.24 -26.12
CA GLY A 348 -18.83 15.02 -27.36
C GLY A 348 -19.36 16.30 -28.03
N LYS A 349 -18.90 17.48 -27.58
CA LYS A 349 -19.33 18.77 -28.14
C LYS A 349 -18.50 19.14 -29.37
N THR A 350 -19.15 19.78 -30.34
CA THR A 350 -18.50 20.23 -31.58
C THR A 350 -18.45 21.74 -31.68
N TYR A 351 -17.27 22.29 -32.01
CA TYR A 351 -17.03 23.72 -32.16
C TYR A 351 -16.46 24.05 -33.55
N LYS A 352 -16.73 25.26 -34.03
CA LYS A 352 -16.16 25.79 -35.29
C LYS A 352 -14.91 26.61 -34.97
N PHE A 353 -13.99 26.74 -35.92
CA PHE A 353 -12.84 27.63 -35.81
C PHE A 353 -13.18 29.05 -36.27
N SER A 354 -12.62 30.07 -35.61
CA SER A 354 -12.65 31.45 -36.09
C SER A 354 -11.68 31.63 -37.26
N GLU A 355 -11.79 32.75 -37.99
CA GLU A 355 -10.91 33.06 -39.13
C GLU A 355 -9.46 33.34 -38.71
N ASP A 356 -9.29 33.86 -37.50
CA ASP A 356 -8.06 34.38 -36.93
C ASP A 356 -7.53 33.52 -35.78
N VAL A 357 -7.97 32.26 -35.72
CA VAL A 357 -7.60 31.34 -34.65
C VAL A 357 -6.08 31.23 -34.50
N LYS A 358 -5.63 31.27 -33.26
CA LYS A 358 -4.22 31.06 -32.89
C LYS A 358 -4.05 29.64 -32.37
N VAL A 359 -2.98 28.99 -32.81
CA VAL A 359 -2.68 27.60 -32.44
C VAL A 359 -1.32 27.52 -31.80
N THR A 360 -1.26 26.89 -30.64
CA THR A 360 -0.02 26.44 -30.02
C THR A 360 -0.06 24.93 -29.90
N TYR A 361 1.02 24.27 -30.28
CA TYR A 361 1.17 22.82 -30.18
C TYR A 361 2.47 22.54 -29.41
N ASN A 362 2.40 21.75 -28.34
CA ASN A 362 3.53 21.47 -27.44
C ASN A 362 4.29 22.73 -27.00
N PHE A 363 3.53 23.75 -26.58
CA PHE A 363 4.06 25.04 -26.13
C PHE A 363 4.79 25.86 -27.20
N HIS A 364 4.73 25.47 -28.48
CA HIS A 364 5.25 26.25 -29.61
C HIS A 364 4.10 26.93 -30.36
N PRO A 365 4.18 28.24 -30.65
CA PRO A 365 3.19 28.94 -31.48
C PRO A 365 3.41 28.67 -32.97
N TYR A 366 2.33 28.40 -33.71
CA TYR A 366 2.40 28.03 -35.14
C TYR A 366 1.41 28.84 -36.00
N ASP A 367 1.61 28.76 -37.32
CA ASP A 367 0.55 29.08 -38.27
C ASP A 367 -0.59 28.07 -38.12
N ALA A 368 -1.83 28.55 -38.09
CA ALA A 368 -2.98 27.75 -37.66
C ALA A 368 -3.21 26.51 -38.52
N LEU A 369 -3.14 26.62 -39.85
CA LEU A 369 -3.42 25.48 -40.74
C LEU A 369 -2.29 24.45 -40.73
N ASP A 370 -1.04 24.90 -40.67
CA ASP A 370 0.13 24.02 -40.58
C ASP A 370 0.08 23.21 -39.26
N ALA A 371 -0.18 23.89 -38.13
CA ALA A 371 -0.28 23.23 -36.83
C ALA A 371 -1.39 22.20 -36.77
N LEU A 372 -2.58 22.56 -37.26
CA LEU A 372 -3.74 21.67 -37.25
C LEU A 372 -3.50 20.44 -38.13
N GLN A 373 -2.79 20.58 -39.25
CA GLN A 373 -2.40 19.45 -40.09
C GLN A 373 -1.51 18.46 -39.33
N ASP A 374 -0.50 18.96 -38.62
CA ASP A 374 0.42 18.14 -37.82
C ASP A 374 -0.33 17.50 -36.64
N ILE A 375 -1.10 18.27 -35.88
CA ILE A 375 -1.93 17.78 -34.76
C ILE A 375 -2.86 16.64 -35.20
N ILE A 376 -3.57 16.79 -36.32
CA ILE A 376 -4.49 15.76 -36.83
C ILE A 376 -3.70 14.50 -37.22
N SER A 377 -2.52 14.66 -37.82
CA SER A 377 -1.68 13.55 -38.28
C SER A 377 -1.04 12.78 -37.11
N ASP A 378 -0.69 13.49 -36.04
CA ASP A 378 -0.04 12.94 -34.85
C ASP A 378 -1.05 12.31 -33.87
N ASN A 379 -2.28 12.83 -33.79
CA ASN A 379 -3.33 12.38 -32.87
C ASN A 379 -4.01 11.06 -33.31
N LYS A 380 -3.24 10.03 -33.65
CA LYS A 380 -3.74 8.71 -34.08
C LYS A 380 -4.45 8.00 -32.91
N GLY A 381 -5.78 8.09 -32.85
CA GLY A 381 -6.60 7.48 -31.79
C GLY A 381 -7.12 8.41 -30.70
N PHE A 382 -7.16 9.73 -30.94
CA PHE A 382 -7.94 10.73 -30.19
C PHE A 382 -7.66 10.81 -28.68
N ALA A 383 -6.51 11.34 -28.26
CA ALA A 383 -6.31 11.59 -26.84
C ALA A 383 -5.51 12.81 -26.43
N PHE A 384 -5.01 13.62 -27.38
CA PHE A 384 -4.28 14.84 -27.02
C PHE A 384 -5.16 15.74 -26.16
N SER A 385 -4.55 16.34 -25.14
CA SER A 385 -5.23 17.29 -24.29
C SER A 385 -5.25 18.66 -24.96
N ALA A 386 -6.37 19.39 -24.83
CA ALA A 386 -6.53 20.70 -25.43
C ALA A 386 -7.19 21.71 -24.51
N LYS A 387 -6.65 22.94 -24.51
CA LYS A 387 -7.32 24.16 -24.04
C LYS A 387 -7.89 24.88 -25.25
N LEU A 388 -9.15 25.26 -25.19
CA LEU A 388 -9.82 26.07 -26.19
C LEU A 388 -10.29 27.36 -25.55
N VAL A 389 -10.15 28.47 -26.25
CA VAL A 389 -10.82 29.74 -25.94
C VAL A 389 -11.87 29.96 -27.03
N LEU A 390 -13.11 30.11 -26.61
CA LEU A 390 -14.22 30.42 -27.49
C LEU A 390 -14.53 31.91 -27.40
N ASN A 391 -14.70 32.55 -28.55
CA ASN A 391 -15.18 33.93 -28.62
C ASN A 391 -16.71 34.02 -28.37
N ASN A 392 -17.24 35.23 -28.41
CA ASN A 392 -18.67 35.52 -28.20
C ASN A 392 -19.63 34.88 -29.24
N LYS A 393 -19.11 34.27 -30.32
CA LYS A 393 -19.87 33.51 -31.32
C LYS A 393 -19.79 31.99 -31.08
N ASN A 394 -19.17 31.54 -29.98
CA ASN A 394 -18.85 30.16 -29.69
C ASN A 394 -17.94 29.50 -30.75
N GLU A 395 -17.06 30.29 -31.36
CA GLU A 395 -16.04 29.83 -32.29
C GLU A 395 -14.68 29.79 -31.58
N ILE A 396 -13.86 28.79 -31.88
CA ILE A 396 -12.52 28.62 -31.33
C ILE A 396 -11.64 29.75 -31.88
N SER A 397 -11.28 30.71 -31.02
CA SER A 397 -10.37 31.82 -31.31
C SER A 397 -8.93 31.50 -30.90
N TYR A 398 -8.75 30.54 -30.00
CA TYR A 398 -7.44 30.02 -29.64
C TYR A 398 -7.54 28.54 -29.25
N ILE A 399 -6.52 27.75 -29.61
CA ILE A 399 -6.38 26.36 -29.21
C ILE A 399 -4.93 26.05 -28.84
N HIS A 400 -4.75 25.47 -27.65
CA HIS A 400 -3.48 24.93 -27.18
C HIS A 400 -3.59 23.41 -27.09
N VAL A 401 -2.74 22.70 -27.81
CA VAL A 401 -2.72 21.24 -27.86
C VAL A 401 -1.43 20.71 -27.26
N ILE A 402 -1.55 19.72 -26.38
CA ILE A 402 -0.42 18.99 -25.79
C ILE A 402 -0.53 17.53 -26.24
N ASP A 403 0.50 17.05 -26.94
CA ASP A 403 0.66 15.62 -27.24
C ASP A 403 1.07 14.88 -25.96
N ASP A 404 0.08 14.22 -25.36
CA ASP A 404 0.26 13.37 -24.18
C ASP A 404 0.33 11.87 -24.56
N GLN A 405 0.36 11.50 -25.83
CA GLN A 405 0.37 10.10 -26.28
C GLN A 405 1.77 9.62 -26.64
N SER A 406 2.60 10.48 -27.23
CA SER A 406 3.96 10.16 -27.70
C SER A 406 5.03 10.13 -26.59
N MET A 407 4.59 9.93 -25.35
CA MET A 407 5.37 9.92 -24.11
C MET A 407 6.46 8.83 -24.00
N ASN A 408 6.83 8.18 -25.10
CA ASN A 408 8.04 7.38 -25.20
C ASN A 408 8.67 7.56 -26.61
N LYS A 409 9.73 8.37 -26.64
CA LYS A 409 10.81 8.47 -27.65
C LYS A 409 10.41 8.33 -29.13
N SER A 410 10.28 9.48 -29.80
CA SER A 410 10.76 9.80 -31.18
C SER A 410 10.04 11.01 -31.80
N VAL A 411 9.09 11.61 -31.07
CA VAL A 411 8.55 12.94 -31.40
C VAL A 411 9.48 14.01 -30.79
N LYS A 412 9.79 15.07 -31.53
CA LYS A 412 10.50 16.24 -30.99
C LYS A 412 9.68 16.80 -29.81
N GLU A 413 10.32 17.24 -28.73
CA GLU A 413 9.73 18.02 -27.61
C GLU A 413 9.32 17.31 -26.29
N VAL A 414 9.35 15.97 -26.16
CA VAL A 414 9.11 15.28 -24.86
C VAL A 414 10.41 14.73 -24.24
N LYS A 415 10.76 15.16 -23.01
CA LYS A 415 11.97 14.74 -22.30
C LYS A 415 11.76 13.53 -21.38
N TYR A 416 10.69 13.54 -20.57
CA TYR A 416 10.44 12.53 -19.55
C TYR A 416 8.94 12.26 -19.37
N GLY A 417 8.50 11.01 -19.55
CA GLY A 417 7.10 10.62 -19.43
C GLY A 417 6.60 10.51 -17.98
N SER A 418 5.28 10.41 -17.81
CA SER A 418 4.57 10.45 -16.53
C SER A 418 5.16 9.48 -15.50
N LYS A 419 5.65 9.98 -14.37
CA LYS A 419 6.10 9.15 -13.24
C LYS A 419 5.48 9.61 -11.93
N MET A 420 5.34 8.68 -11.00
CA MET A 420 4.89 8.98 -9.64
C MET A 420 6.11 9.21 -8.76
N ILE A 421 6.09 10.31 -8.00
CA ILE A 421 7.16 10.71 -7.10
C ILE A 421 7.10 9.81 -5.86
N GLU A 422 8.19 9.15 -5.54
CA GLU A 422 8.39 8.53 -4.22
C GLU A 422 8.92 9.58 -3.24
N LYS A 423 9.95 10.32 -3.67
CA LYS A 423 10.61 11.34 -2.87
C LYS A 423 11.17 12.44 -3.75
N ILE A 424 11.27 13.64 -3.20
CA ILE A 424 11.90 14.78 -3.86
C ILE A 424 12.99 15.40 -3.00
N ASP A 425 14.10 15.79 -3.64
CA ASP A 425 15.15 16.63 -3.08
C ASP A 425 15.21 17.92 -3.91
N ALA A 426 14.41 18.90 -3.52
CA ALA A 426 14.26 20.16 -4.26
C ALA A 426 15.55 20.99 -4.26
N ASP A 427 16.36 20.91 -3.21
CA ASP A 427 17.65 21.62 -3.12
C ASP A 427 18.65 21.10 -4.15
N LYS A 428 18.69 19.77 -4.35
CA LYS A 428 19.49 19.15 -5.44
C LYS A 428 18.74 19.09 -6.77
N LYS A 429 17.47 19.51 -6.80
CA LYS A 429 16.53 19.41 -7.92
C LYS A 429 16.45 17.99 -8.50
N LYS A 430 16.39 16.99 -7.61
CA LYS A 430 16.29 15.57 -7.94
C LYS A 430 14.93 15.03 -7.53
N ILE A 431 14.30 14.28 -8.44
CA ILE A 431 13.05 13.58 -8.20
C ILE A 431 13.35 12.08 -8.23
N TYR A 432 12.99 11.38 -7.16
CA TYR A 432 13.07 9.94 -7.02
C TYR A 432 11.68 9.36 -7.24
N ASN A 433 11.58 8.41 -8.14
CA ASN A 433 10.31 7.84 -8.59
C ASN A 433 10.06 6.50 -7.93
N LEU A 434 8.77 6.15 -7.82
CA LEU A 434 8.32 4.87 -7.26
C LEU A 434 8.97 3.65 -7.97
N ASP A 435 9.33 3.77 -9.25
CA ASP A 435 9.94 2.67 -10.01
C ASP A 435 11.49 2.64 -9.92
N ASP A 436 12.05 3.11 -8.80
CA ASP A 436 13.49 3.26 -8.50
C ASP A 436 14.29 4.12 -9.48
N LYS A 437 13.62 4.79 -10.43
CA LYS A 437 14.28 5.70 -11.36
C LYS A 437 14.44 7.09 -10.74
N THR A 438 15.55 7.75 -11.06
CA THR A 438 15.80 9.14 -10.63
C THR A 438 15.79 10.07 -11.84
N PHE A 439 15.13 11.22 -11.71
CA PHE A 439 15.20 12.34 -12.64
C PHE A 439 16.03 13.46 -12.03
N GLY A 440 17.16 13.81 -12.68
CA GLY A 440 18.13 14.79 -12.18
C GLY A 440 18.48 15.90 -13.16
N ASP A 441 17.80 15.99 -14.31
CA ASP A 441 18.16 16.92 -15.39
C ASP A 441 17.90 18.41 -15.05
N LEU A 442 17.36 18.69 -13.85
CA LEU A 442 17.15 20.03 -13.34
C LEU A 442 18.35 20.55 -12.53
N GLU A 443 19.30 19.69 -12.13
CA GLU A 443 20.38 20.01 -11.17
C GLU A 443 21.10 21.32 -11.53
N ASP A 444 21.46 21.49 -12.81
CA ASP A 444 22.21 22.63 -13.35
C ASP A 444 21.33 23.78 -13.88
N LEU A 445 19.99 23.65 -13.85
CA LEU A 445 19.05 24.62 -14.44
C LEU A 445 18.50 25.60 -13.39
N GLU A 446 18.33 26.88 -13.72
CA GLU A 446 17.73 27.87 -12.81
C GLU A 446 16.19 27.82 -12.82
N GLU A 447 15.57 27.58 -11.66
CA GLU A 447 14.11 27.57 -11.54
C GLU A 447 13.53 28.97 -11.79
N GLY A 448 12.53 29.07 -12.67
CA GLY A 448 11.95 30.35 -13.09
C GLY A 448 12.62 30.99 -14.30
N GLU A 449 13.79 30.50 -14.74
CA GLU A 449 14.49 30.96 -15.94
C GLU A 449 14.71 29.83 -16.97
N ASP A 450 15.21 28.68 -16.53
CA ASP A 450 15.50 27.50 -17.34
C ASP A 450 14.42 26.43 -17.22
N PHE A 451 13.75 26.33 -16.07
CA PHE A 451 12.59 25.45 -15.96
C PHE A 451 11.46 26.07 -15.13
N LEU A 452 10.24 25.61 -15.40
CA LEU A 452 9.04 25.95 -14.63
C LEU A 452 8.38 24.69 -14.08
N VAL A 453 7.81 24.79 -12.89
CA VAL A 453 7.03 23.72 -12.26
C VAL A 453 5.57 24.13 -12.18
N PHE A 454 4.70 23.18 -12.47
CA PHE A 454 3.26 23.32 -12.37
C PHE A 454 2.70 22.18 -11.53
N LEU A 455 1.78 22.47 -10.62
CA LEU A 455 1.02 21.49 -9.86
C LEU A 455 -0.47 21.74 -10.10
N ASN A 456 -1.18 20.73 -10.62
CA ASN A 456 -2.59 20.86 -11.00
C ASN A 456 -2.85 22.07 -11.90
N ASN A 457 -1.98 22.26 -12.91
CA ASN A 457 -1.97 23.38 -13.87
C ASN A 457 -1.74 24.78 -13.28
N LYS A 458 -1.29 24.89 -12.02
CA LYS A 458 -0.90 26.15 -11.40
C LYS A 458 0.62 26.22 -11.24
N PRO A 459 1.27 27.36 -11.47
CA PRO A 459 2.67 27.57 -11.13
C PRO A 459 2.92 27.15 -9.70
N ALA A 460 3.94 26.34 -9.53
CA ALA A 460 4.40 25.83 -8.25
C ALA A 460 5.91 25.98 -8.21
N LYS A 461 6.47 25.81 -7.02
CA LYS A 461 7.90 25.56 -6.88
C LYS A 461 8.18 24.07 -6.94
N LEU A 462 9.38 23.69 -7.34
CA LEU A 462 9.85 22.31 -7.22
C LEU A 462 9.71 21.78 -5.79
N SER A 463 9.96 22.65 -4.79
CA SER A 463 9.79 22.34 -3.36
C SER A 463 8.35 22.09 -2.91
N GLU A 464 7.35 22.39 -3.74
CA GLU A 464 5.92 22.16 -3.42
C GLU A 464 5.41 20.80 -3.93
N LEU A 465 6.19 20.13 -4.77
CA LEU A 465 5.92 18.74 -5.14
C LEU A 465 6.23 17.82 -3.95
N GLN A 466 5.51 16.72 -3.86
CA GLN A 466 5.67 15.74 -2.78
C GLN A 466 5.53 14.30 -3.27
N ALA A 467 5.75 13.35 -2.37
CA ALA A 467 5.45 11.94 -2.60
C ALA A 467 4.00 11.77 -3.10
N ASN A 468 3.81 10.82 -4.01
CA ASN A 468 2.57 10.47 -4.68
C ASN A 468 2.04 11.47 -5.71
N ASP A 469 2.70 12.61 -5.91
CA ASP A 469 2.40 13.46 -7.08
C ASP A 469 2.83 12.73 -8.36
N VAL A 470 2.07 12.90 -9.44
CA VAL A 470 2.37 12.34 -10.75
C VAL A 470 2.88 13.45 -11.65
N TYR A 471 4.11 13.36 -12.17
CA TYR A 471 4.73 14.44 -12.95
C TYR A 471 5.22 14.02 -14.34
N ASN A 472 5.33 15.02 -15.21
CA ASN A 472 5.81 14.96 -16.59
C ASN A 472 6.84 16.06 -16.84
N VAL A 473 7.77 15.83 -17.78
CA VAL A 473 8.72 16.86 -18.19
C VAL A 473 8.74 17.03 -19.71
N TYR A 474 8.48 18.26 -20.15
CA TYR A 474 8.46 18.67 -21.54
C TYR A 474 9.61 19.64 -21.82
N TYR A 475 10.07 19.67 -23.07
CA TYR A 475 10.89 20.78 -23.54
C TYR A 475 10.00 21.97 -23.82
N ALA A 476 10.40 23.16 -23.37
CA ALA A 476 9.67 24.37 -23.70
C ALA A 476 10.07 24.82 -25.11
N ASN A 477 9.09 24.97 -26.00
CA ASN A 477 9.31 25.50 -27.35
C ASN A 477 10.36 24.71 -28.16
N GLY A 478 10.56 23.42 -27.85
CA GLY A 478 11.56 22.55 -28.48
C GLY A 478 13.02 22.82 -28.09
N ASP A 479 13.26 23.66 -27.09
CA ASP A 479 14.60 23.93 -26.55
C ASP A 479 14.97 22.87 -25.50
N GLU A 480 16.07 22.13 -25.74
CA GLU A 480 16.50 21.04 -24.86
C GLU A 480 17.02 21.50 -23.49
N ASP A 481 17.40 22.79 -23.40
CA ASP A 481 17.88 23.44 -22.18
C ASP A 481 16.75 24.08 -21.36
N LYS A 482 15.52 24.08 -21.89
CA LYS A 482 14.35 24.69 -21.22
C LYS A 482 13.27 23.66 -20.92
N LEU A 483 12.89 23.52 -19.65
CA LEU A 483 12.01 22.44 -19.20
C LEU A 483 10.72 22.91 -18.53
N LEU A 484 9.65 22.16 -18.76
CA LEU A 484 8.37 22.35 -18.10
C LEU A 484 8.02 21.09 -17.33
N VAL A 485 7.92 21.19 -16.02
CA VAL A 485 7.56 20.10 -15.12
C VAL A 485 6.09 20.24 -14.77
N PHE A 486 5.23 19.34 -15.26
CA PHE A 486 3.81 19.32 -14.92
C PHE A 486 3.51 18.17 -13.99
N ALA A 487 3.11 18.49 -12.77
CA ALA A 487 2.69 17.56 -11.74
C ALA A 487 1.18 17.63 -11.48
N THR A 488 0.60 16.51 -11.06
CA THR A 488 -0.78 16.41 -10.60
C THR A 488 -0.88 15.65 -9.29
N ARG A 489 -1.85 16.07 -8.47
CA ARG A 489 -2.23 15.44 -7.21
C ARG A 489 -3.66 14.96 -7.31
N ASN A 490 -3.89 14.05 -8.25
CA ASN A 490 -5.20 13.50 -8.57
C ASN A 490 -5.21 12.02 -8.18
N VAL A 491 -5.83 11.73 -7.04
CA VAL A 491 -6.02 10.36 -6.53
C VAL A 491 -7.51 10.06 -6.54
N VAL A 492 -7.87 8.88 -7.06
CA VAL A 492 -9.23 8.34 -7.00
C VAL A 492 -9.18 7.10 -6.13
N GLU A 493 -10.01 7.05 -5.10
CA GLU A 493 -10.15 5.88 -4.23
C GLU A 493 -11.55 5.28 -4.43
N GLY A 494 -11.66 3.95 -4.47
CA GLY A 494 -12.95 3.26 -4.47
C GLY A 494 -12.91 1.84 -5.03
N LYS A 495 -14.06 1.16 -4.97
CA LYS A 495 -14.23 -0.22 -5.42
C LYS A 495 -14.21 -0.30 -6.95
N VAL A 496 -13.37 -1.18 -7.48
CA VAL A 496 -13.41 -1.53 -8.90
C VAL A 496 -14.66 -2.36 -9.17
N SER A 497 -15.38 -2.01 -10.23
CA SER A 497 -16.64 -2.67 -10.63
C SER A 497 -16.56 -3.38 -11.97
N LYS A 498 -15.49 -3.11 -12.73
CA LYS A 498 -15.23 -3.72 -14.03
C LYS A 498 -13.83 -3.41 -14.51
N ILE A 499 -13.20 -4.42 -15.10
CA ILE A 499 -11.93 -4.28 -15.82
C ILE A 499 -12.10 -4.76 -17.25
N THR A 500 -11.44 -4.10 -18.20
CA THR A 500 -11.49 -4.49 -19.62
C THR A 500 -10.12 -4.31 -20.25
N MET A 501 -9.49 -5.43 -20.56
CA MET A 501 -8.23 -5.50 -21.30
C MET A 501 -8.53 -5.59 -22.79
N LYS A 502 -8.18 -4.57 -23.59
CA LYS A 502 -8.46 -4.56 -25.04
C LYS A 502 -7.20 -4.63 -25.90
N SER A 503 -6.15 -3.92 -25.51
CA SER A 503 -4.91 -3.79 -26.28
C SER A 503 -3.80 -3.24 -25.37
N ALA A 504 -2.57 -3.15 -25.88
CA ALA A 504 -1.47 -2.52 -25.15
C ALA A 504 -1.76 -1.03 -24.77
N THR A 505 -2.64 -0.34 -25.50
CA THR A 505 -2.82 1.12 -25.41
C THR A 505 -4.18 1.60 -24.89
N ASP A 506 -5.20 0.72 -24.81
CA ASP A 506 -6.57 1.06 -24.37
C ASP A 506 -7.13 0.02 -23.40
N ASN A 507 -6.56 -0.05 -22.19
CA ASN A 507 -7.13 -0.83 -21.09
C ASN A 507 -7.94 0.07 -20.17
N ARG A 508 -9.00 -0.48 -19.59
CA ARG A 508 -10.01 0.30 -18.87
C ARG A 508 -10.34 -0.35 -17.53
N LEU A 509 -10.54 0.50 -16.54
CA LEU A 509 -10.93 0.14 -15.18
C LEU A 509 -12.05 1.08 -14.74
N VAL A 510 -13.11 0.55 -14.13
CA VAL A 510 -14.29 1.32 -13.70
C VAL A 510 -14.35 1.39 -12.17
N VAL A 511 -14.22 2.59 -11.61
CA VAL A 511 -14.41 2.88 -10.17
C VAL A 511 -15.59 3.83 -10.02
N ASP A 512 -16.52 3.50 -9.14
CA ASP A 512 -17.73 4.30 -8.86
C ASP A 512 -18.50 4.72 -10.13
N GLY A 513 -18.59 3.81 -11.11
CA GLY A 513 -19.28 4.05 -12.39
C GLY A 513 -18.52 4.94 -13.38
N LYS A 514 -17.34 5.47 -13.03
CA LYS A 514 -16.47 6.24 -13.92
C LYS A 514 -15.36 5.36 -14.50
N THR A 515 -15.15 5.48 -15.81
CA THR A 515 -14.11 4.72 -16.52
C THR A 515 -12.80 5.49 -16.55
N TYR A 516 -11.73 4.81 -16.14
CA TYR A 516 -10.35 5.27 -16.20
C TYR A 516 -9.54 4.39 -17.16
N ARG A 517 -8.51 4.96 -17.79
CA ARG A 517 -7.70 4.26 -18.78
C ARG A 517 -6.26 4.09 -18.29
N PHE A 518 -5.64 2.97 -18.64
CA PHE A 518 -4.24 2.66 -18.35
C PHE A 518 -3.58 1.92 -19.52
N ARG A 519 -2.24 1.82 -19.51
CA ARG A 519 -1.44 1.24 -20.60
C ARG A 519 -0.45 0.21 -20.09
N LEU A 520 -0.26 -0.86 -20.86
CA LEU A 520 0.75 -1.86 -20.57
C LEU A 520 2.15 -1.27 -20.81
N GLY A 521 3.10 -1.55 -19.92
CA GLY A 521 4.48 -1.04 -19.92
C GLY A 521 4.61 0.43 -19.50
N HIS A 522 3.51 1.06 -19.09
CA HIS A 522 3.47 2.48 -18.76
C HIS A 522 2.80 2.77 -17.44
N SER A 523 1.91 1.92 -16.96
CA SER A 523 1.33 2.03 -15.63
C SER A 523 1.99 1.01 -14.72
N THR A 524 2.17 1.35 -13.45
CA THR A 524 2.62 0.40 -12.42
C THR A 524 1.45 0.00 -11.54
N TYR A 525 1.58 -1.10 -10.80
CA TYR A 525 0.70 -1.43 -9.70
C TYR A 525 1.50 -1.86 -8.48
N SER A 526 0.88 -1.74 -7.32
CA SER A 526 1.31 -2.35 -6.07
C SER A 526 0.10 -2.93 -5.41
N ASP A 527 0.19 -4.16 -4.95
CA ASP A 527 -0.90 -4.80 -4.24
C ASP A 527 -0.76 -4.71 -2.71
N ASN A 528 0.30 -4.10 -2.18
CA ASN A 528 0.64 -4.17 -0.75
C ASN A 528 1.01 -2.81 -0.13
N GLY A 529 0.31 -1.76 -0.53
CA GLY A 529 0.53 -0.40 -0.02
C GLY A 529 1.87 0.20 -0.46
N ASN A 530 2.25 -0.03 -1.71
CA ASN A 530 3.46 0.46 -2.36
C ASN A 530 4.77 -0.10 -1.78
N LYS A 531 4.75 -1.29 -1.16
CA LYS A 531 5.99 -1.97 -0.72
C LYS A 531 6.67 -2.66 -1.88
N ASP A 532 5.89 -3.34 -2.73
CA ASP A 532 6.34 -3.98 -3.97
C ASP A 532 5.64 -3.31 -5.16
N ILE A 533 6.42 -2.85 -6.12
CA ILE A 533 5.94 -2.07 -7.27
C ILE A 533 6.32 -2.81 -8.54
N GLU A 534 5.32 -3.13 -9.35
CA GLU A 534 5.50 -3.82 -10.62
C GLU A 534 5.00 -2.99 -11.79
N ASP A 535 5.67 -3.10 -12.93
CA ASP A 535 5.12 -2.62 -14.21
C ASP A 535 3.93 -3.50 -14.61
N ILE A 536 2.82 -2.88 -15.01
CA ILE A 536 1.70 -3.61 -15.60
C ILE A 536 2.07 -3.98 -17.04
N THR A 537 2.21 -5.26 -17.33
CA THR A 537 2.63 -5.79 -18.63
C THR A 537 1.64 -6.85 -19.16
N GLU A 538 1.87 -7.37 -20.36
CA GLU A 538 1.07 -8.50 -20.87
C GLU A 538 1.25 -9.78 -20.03
N LYS A 539 2.32 -9.90 -19.25
CA LYS A 539 2.64 -11.10 -18.46
C LYS A 539 1.84 -11.18 -17.15
N ASN A 540 1.60 -10.06 -16.49
CA ASN A 540 0.89 -9.95 -15.21
C ASN A 540 -0.48 -9.28 -15.35
N GLN A 541 -1.02 -9.21 -16.58
CA GLN A 541 -2.33 -8.62 -16.83
C GLN A 541 -3.48 -9.36 -16.13
N ASP A 542 -3.30 -10.63 -15.78
CA ASP A 542 -4.32 -11.42 -15.10
C ASP A 542 -4.48 -10.96 -13.63
N THR A 543 -3.38 -10.66 -12.93
CA THR A 543 -3.42 -10.00 -11.62
C THR A 543 -4.21 -8.69 -11.66
N ILE A 544 -4.06 -7.92 -12.75
CA ILE A 544 -4.83 -6.69 -12.93
C ILE A 544 -6.30 -6.96 -13.24
N LYS A 545 -6.67 -8.07 -13.89
CA LYS A 545 -8.09 -8.43 -14.08
C LYS A 545 -8.73 -8.85 -12.75
N ASP A 546 -7.95 -9.40 -11.84
CA ASP A 546 -8.42 -9.89 -10.55
C ASP A 546 -8.78 -8.75 -9.58
N LEU A 547 -8.34 -7.51 -9.86
CA LEU A 547 -8.77 -6.30 -9.17
C LEU A 547 -10.28 -6.00 -9.27
N ASP A 548 -11.06 -6.71 -10.09
CA ASP A 548 -12.52 -6.53 -10.11
C ASP A 548 -13.11 -6.77 -8.71
N GLY A 549 -13.81 -5.80 -8.13
CA GLY A 549 -14.28 -5.89 -6.75
C GLY A 549 -13.28 -5.40 -5.69
N GLU A 550 -12.04 -5.06 -6.03
CA GLU A 550 -11.06 -4.59 -5.04
C GLU A 550 -11.19 -3.09 -4.76
N GLU A 551 -10.89 -2.68 -3.52
CA GLU A 551 -10.70 -1.26 -3.18
C GLU A 551 -9.32 -0.81 -3.63
N VAL A 552 -9.27 0.19 -4.52
CA VAL A 552 -8.03 0.68 -5.13
C VAL A 552 -7.84 2.16 -4.90
N LYS A 553 -6.57 2.60 -4.92
CA LYS A 553 -6.19 3.99 -5.19
C LYS A 553 -5.59 4.10 -6.59
N LEU A 554 -6.13 5.00 -7.39
CA LEU A 554 -5.66 5.31 -8.74
C LEU A 554 -4.96 6.67 -8.73
N TYR A 555 -3.68 6.67 -9.05
CA TYR A 555 -2.90 7.89 -9.22
C TYR A 555 -2.92 8.30 -10.69
N LEU A 556 -3.46 9.48 -10.96
CA LEU A 556 -3.74 9.94 -12.32
C LEU A 556 -2.72 10.98 -12.78
N ASP A 557 -2.35 10.92 -14.06
CA ASP A 557 -1.61 11.99 -14.73
C ASP A 557 -2.50 13.20 -15.05
N ALA A 558 -1.89 14.24 -15.62
CA ALA A 558 -2.56 15.47 -16.03
C ALA A 558 -3.69 15.27 -17.05
N SER A 559 -3.65 14.20 -17.85
CA SER A 559 -4.74 13.88 -18.76
C SER A 559 -5.80 12.97 -18.14
N GLY A 560 -5.61 12.49 -16.91
CA GLY A 560 -6.56 11.65 -16.19
C GLY A 560 -6.39 10.14 -16.46
N ARG A 561 -5.24 9.72 -16.99
CA ARG A 561 -4.90 8.28 -17.14
C ARG A 561 -4.23 7.76 -15.88
N ILE A 562 -4.47 6.50 -15.58
CA ILE A 562 -3.88 5.82 -14.43
C ILE A 562 -2.38 5.61 -14.69
N ARG A 563 -1.55 6.12 -13.79
CA ARG A 563 -0.11 5.88 -13.76
C ARG A 563 0.28 4.83 -12.73
N HIS A 564 -0.43 4.78 -11.62
CA HIS A 564 -0.22 3.79 -10.58
C HIS A 564 -1.54 3.32 -9.99
N ILE A 565 -1.64 2.02 -9.72
CA ILE A 565 -2.74 1.39 -8.98
C ILE A 565 -2.17 0.87 -7.67
N GLU A 566 -2.80 1.19 -6.56
CA GLU A 566 -2.41 0.70 -5.23
C GLU A 566 -3.60 -0.01 -4.59
N THR A 567 -3.39 -1.21 -4.02
CA THR A 567 -4.29 -1.82 -3.03
C THR A 567 -3.63 -1.87 -1.65
N ALA A 568 -4.46 -1.96 -0.60
CA ALA A 568 -3.97 -2.00 0.78
C ALA A 568 -3.31 -3.34 1.12
N ASP A 569 -3.93 -4.44 0.69
CA ASP A 569 -3.54 -5.81 1.01
C ASP A 569 -3.27 -6.62 -0.26
N ALA A 570 -2.22 -7.44 -0.23
CA ALA A 570 -1.82 -8.29 -1.35
C ALA A 570 -3.01 -9.16 -1.75
N ILE A 571 -3.41 -9.08 -3.02
CA ILE A 571 -4.54 -9.85 -3.53
C ILE A 571 -4.16 -11.33 -3.63
N THR A 572 -2.89 -11.60 -3.94
CA THR A 572 -2.33 -12.95 -4.00
C THR A 572 -2.46 -13.68 -2.67
N ASP A 573 -2.20 -12.99 -1.56
CA ASP A 573 -2.21 -13.60 -0.22
C ASP A 573 -3.64 -13.93 0.26
N ARG A 574 -4.65 -13.36 -0.41
CA ARG A 574 -6.08 -13.59 -0.10
C ARG A 574 -6.71 -14.67 -0.97
N ARG A 575 -5.93 -15.29 -1.86
CA ARG A 575 -6.39 -16.32 -2.79
C ARG A 575 -5.73 -17.65 -2.44
N PHE A 576 -6.54 -18.69 -2.24
CA PHE A 576 -6.04 -20.01 -1.88
C PHE A 576 -6.87 -21.13 -2.51
N LYS A 577 -6.25 -22.28 -2.73
CA LYS A 577 -6.96 -23.51 -3.09
C LYS A 577 -7.69 -24.05 -1.86
N ALA A 578 -8.85 -24.64 -2.06
CA ALA A 578 -9.67 -25.19 -0.99
C ALA A 578 -10.54 -26.36 -1.48
N THR A 579 -11.06 -27.14 -0.54
CA THR A 579 -12.09 -28.16 -0.83
C THR A 579 -13.26 -28.06 0.14
N VAL A 580 -14.44 -28.51 -0.30
CA VAL A 580 -15.69 -28.35 0.46
C VAL A 580 -15.76 -29.36 1.60
N THR A 581 -15.92 -28.86 2.82
CA THR A 581 -16.04 -29.68 4.04
C THR A 581 -17.45 -29.71 4.59
N LYS A 582 -18.29 -28.71 4.26
CA LYS A 582 -19.70 -28.67 4.68
C LYS A 582 -20.57 -28.21 3.53
N GLN A 583 -21.62 -28.99 3.28
CA GLN A 583 -22.50 -28.78 2.13
C GLN A 583 -23.07 -27.36 2.06
N ALA A 584 -23.13 -26.81 0.85
CA ALA A 584 -23.77 -25.54 0.56
C ALA A 584 -25.27 -25.53 0.85
N LEU A 585 -25.72 -24.43 1.45
CA LEU A 585 -27.14 -24.15 1.68
C LEU A 585 -27.43 -22.74 1.19
N TYR A 586 -28.44 -22.61 0.35
CA TYR A 586 -28.96 -21.31 -0.06
C TYR A 586 -29.82 -20.72 1.06
N SER A 587 -29.46 -19.53 1.55
CA SER A 587 -30.19 -18.84 2.60
C SER A 587 -29.97 -17.33 2.51
N GLY A 588 -31.05 -16.55 2.48
CA GLY A 588 -30.97 -15.09 2.55
C GLY A 588 -30.49 -14.40 1.27
N GLY A 589 -30.40 -15.11 0.14
CA GLY A 589 -29.83 -14.59 -1.11
C GLY A 589 -28.46 -15.18 -1.45
N ASP A 590 -27.80 -15.77 -0.45
CA ASP A 590 -26.41 -16.22 -0.54
C ASP A 590 -26.29 -17.73 -0.31
N PHE A 591 -25.23 -18.33 -0.82
CA PHE A 591 -24.81 -19.67 -0.45
C PHE A 591 -23.93 -19.63 0.79
N ASN A 592 -24.23 -20.52 1.72
CA ASN A 592 -23.47 -20.72 2.95
C ASN A 592 -22.88 -22.15 2.94
N PHE A 593 -21.57 -22.29 2.93
CA PHE A 593 -20.84 -23.56 3.02
C PHE A 593 -19.57 -23.41 3.84
N GLN A 594 -18.85 -24.50 4.05
CA GLN A 594 -17.53 -24.46 4.67
C GLN A 594 -16.53 -25.15 3.77
N VAL A 595 -15.32 -24.60 3.72
CA VAL A 595 -14.17 -25.17 3.03
C VAL A 595 -13.02 -25.36 4.00
N VAL A 596 -12.05 -26.19 3.63
CA VAL A 596 -10.70 -26.20 4.20
C VAL A 596 -9.72 -25.71 3.14
N SER A 597 -8.88 -24.73 3.46
CA SER A 597 -7.84 -24.21 2.57
C SER A 597 -6.69 -25.20 2.41
N GLU A 598 -5.82 -24.99 1.43
CA GLU A 598 -4.58 -25.75 1.22
C GLU A 598 -3.59 -25.61 2.39
N THR A 599 -3.77 -24.60 3.24
CA THR A 599 -3.05 -24.46 4.50
C THR A 599 -3.73 -25.16 5.67
N GLY A 600 -4.89 -25.81 5.48
CA GLY A 600 -5.63 -26.50 6.54
C GLY A 600 -6.61 -25.64 7.34
N LYS A 601 -6.78 -24.36 6.98
CA LYS A 601 -7.69 -23.45 7.67
C LYS A 601 -9.14 -23.70 7.25
N LYS A 602 -10.04 -23.87 8.22
CA LYS A 602 -11.48 -23.95 7.96
C LYS A 602 -12.08 -22.57 7.81
N ILE A 603 -12.88 -22.38 6.77
CA ILE A 603 -13.45 -21.08 6.42
C ILE A 603 -14.91 -21.27 6.08
N ASP A 604 -15.78 -20.60 6.83
CA ASP A 604 -17.20 -20.48 6.49
C ASP A 604 -17.35 -19.46 5.35
N ILE A 605 -17.86 -19.94 4.22
CA ILE A 605 -18.07 -19.15 3.01
C ILE A 605 -19.53 -18.71 2.99
N THR A 606 -19.74 -17.39 2.95
CA THR A 606 -21.02 -16.76 2.60
C THR A 606 -20.80 -15.98 1.32
N ILE A 607 -21.48 -16.36 0.23
CA ILE A 607 -21.21 -15.76 -1.09
C ILE A 607 -22.47 -15.66 -1.95
N ASP A 608 -22.58 -14.56 -2.69
CA ASP A 608 -23.64 -14.33 -3.67
C ASP A 608 -23.45 -15.31 -4.85
N PRO A 609 -24.52 -15.97 -5.34
CA PRO A 609 -24.46 -16.86 -6.50
C PRO A 609 -23.74 -16.28 -7.73
N LYS A 610 -23.78 -14.96 -7.92
CA LYS A 610 -23.14 -14.30 -9.07
C LYS A 610 -21.61 -14.32 -9.01
N ASP A 611 -21.05 -14.44 -7.80
CA ASP A 611 -19.62 -14.37 -7.51
C ASP A 611 -18.97 -15.77 -7.45
N ILE A 612 -19.79 -16.82 -7.62
CA ILE A 612 -19.33 -18.19 -7.88
C ILE A 612 -19.11 -18.36 -9.39
N LYS A 613 -17.87 -18.69 -9.80
CA LYS A 613 -17.49 -18.91 -11.20
C LYS A 613 -17.18 -20.37 -11.49
N GLY A 614 -17.57 -20.85 -12.66
CA GLY A 614 -17.15 -22.14 -13.19
C GLY A 614 -15.76 -22.12 -13.79
N THR A 615 -15.34 -23.28 -14.28
CA THR A 615 -14.04 -23.48 -14.93
C THR A 615 -13.85 -22.62 -16.18
N ASP A 616 -14.94 -22.18 -16.82
CA ASP A 616 -14.93 -21.28 -17.98
C ASP A 616 -14.94 -19.78 -17.62
N GLY A 617 -14.87 -19.45 -16.32
CA GLY A 617 -14.92 -18.09 -15.80
C GLY A 617 -16.31 -17.43 -15.81
N LYS A 618 -17.36 -18.11 -16.29
CA LYS A 618 -18.74 -17.62 -16.20
C LYS A 618 -19.35 -17.97 -14.84
N GLN A 619 -20.48 -17.34 -14.53
CA GLN A 619 -21.24 -17.66 -13.32
C GLN A 619 -21.58 -19.17 -13.28
N TYR A 620 -21.32 -19.80 -12.14
CA TYR A 620 -21.68 -21.21 -11.91
C TYR A 620 -23.20 -21.35 -11.84
N PRO A 621 -23.80 -22.41 -12.42
CA PRO A 621 -25.24 -22.60 -12.36
C PRO A 621 -25.75 -22.67 -10.90
N GLU A 622 -26.59 -21.70 -10.53
CA GLU A 622 -27.11 -21.56 -9.15
C GLU A 622 -27.83 -22.84 -8.67
N ASP A 623 -28.59 -23.49 -9.55
CA ASP A 623 -29.33 -24.74 -9.25
C ASP A 623 -28.41 -25.92 -8.89
N ASP A 624 -27.14 -25.90 -9.34
CA ASP A 624 -26.20 -27.00 -9.16
C ASP A 624 -25.32 -26.82 -7.91
N VAL A 625 -25.16 -25.59 -7.40
CA VAL A 625 -24.26 -25.28 -6.28
C VAL A 625 -24.56 -26.13 -5.05
N GLN A 626 -25.81 -26.27 -4.64
CA GLN A 626 -26.18 -27.04 -3.44
C GLN A 626 -25.89 -28.55 -3.56
N ALA A 627 -25.91 -29.09 -4.78
CA ALA A 627 -25.60 -30.48 -5.04
C ALA A 627 -24.09 -30.70 -5.15
N ASP A 628 -23.41 -29.87 -5.95
CA ASP A 628 -21.99 -30.02 -6.29
C ASP A 628 -21.07 -29.58 -5.16
N PHE A 629 -21.44 -28.53 -4.40
CA PHE A 629 -20.66 -28.04 -3.26
C PHE A 629 -21.04 -28.83 -2.02
N THR A 630 -20.81 -30.14 -2.09
CA THR A 630 -21.04 -31.12 -1.03
C THR A 630 -19.74 -31.89 -0.80
N PRO A 631 -19.31 -32.14 0.45
CA PRO A 631 -18.16 -33.01 0.69
C PRO A 631 -18.40 -34.39 0.07
N ASP A 632 -17.46 -34.85 -0.77
CA ASP A 632 -17.53 -36.11 -1.51
C ASP A 632 -16.12 -36.72 -1.64
N LYS A 633 -15.99 -38.02 -1.33
CA LYS A 633 -14.72 -38.76 -1.38
C LYS A 633 -14.42 -39.36 -2.75
N GLU A 634 -15.41 -39.48 -3.63
CA GLU A 634 -15.23 -40.00 -4.99
C GLU A 634 -15.09 -38.87 -6.01
N ASN A 635 -15.73 -37.72 -5.75
CA ASN A 635 -15.64 -36.53 -6.60
C ASN A 635 -15.41 -35.24 -5.78
N PRO A 636 -14.27 -35.12 -5.06
CA PRO A 636 -13.96 -33.89 -4.33
C PRO A 636 -13.84 -32.70 -5.28
N LEU A 637 -14.35 -31.56 -4.83
CA LEU A 637 -14.30 -30.32 -5.58
C LEU A 637 -13.04 -29.54 -5.18
N LEU A 638 -12.24 -29.15 -6.18
CA LEU A 638 -11.17 -28.18 -5.98
C LEU A 638 -11.70 -26.79 -6.28
N LEU A 639 -11.64 -25.93 -5.29
CA LEU A 639 -12.03 -24.54 -5.35
C LEU A 639 -10.81 -23.66 -5.24
N GLU A 640 -10.93 -22.47 -5.80
CA GLU A 640 -10.08 -21.34 -5.51
C GLU A 640 -10.96 -20.26 -4.89
N VAL A 641 -10.61 -19.84 -3.68
CA VAL A 641 -11.38 -18.87 -2.91
C VAL A 641 -10.55 -17.60 -2.81
N THR A 642 -11.17 -16.46 -3.07
CA THR A 642 -10.58 -15.13 -2.86
C THR A 642 -11.33 -14.42 -1.75
N LEU A 643 -10.60 -13.92 -0.76
CA LEU A 643 -11.16 -13.12 0.32
C LEU A 643 -11.04 -11.62 0.02
N ASP A 644 -12.00 -10.84 0.50
CA ASP A 644 -11.92 -9.38 0.52
C ASP A 644 -10.94 -8.89 1.61
N ALA A 645 -10.72 -7.58 1.67
CA ALA A 645 -9.87 -6.95 2.68
C ALA A 645 -10.36 -7.12 4.14
N LYS A 646 -11.58 -7.64 4.35
CA LYS A 646 -12.12 -7.97 5.69
C LYS A 646 -11.97 -9.45 6.03
N GLY A 647 -11.47 -10.26 5.10
CA GLY A 647 -11.37 -11.71 5.24
C GLY A 647 -12.70 -12.44 4.97
N GLU A 648 -13.69 -11.77 4.36
CA GLU A 648 -14.95 -12.39 3.91
C GLU A 648 -14.76 -12.92 2.48
N ALA A 649 -15.49 -13.97 2.10
CA ALA A 649 -15.37 -14.52 0.75
C ALA A 649 -15.92 -13.55 -0.30
N ASP A 650 -15.06 -13.08 -1.22
CA ASP A 650 -15.43 -12.20 -2.33
C ASP A 650 -15.74 -12.99 -3.60
N LYS A 651 -14.91 -13.98 -3.94
CA LYS A 651 -15.06 -14.81 -5.13
C LYS A 651 -14.76 -16.27 -4.84
N VAL A 652 -15.48 -17.16 -5.50
CA VAL A 652 -15.19 -18.60 -5.50
C VAL A 652 -15.16 -19.09 -6.93
N LYS A 653 -14.07 -19.73 -7.33
CA LYS A 653 -13.92 -20.31 -8.66
C LYS A 653 -13.76 -21.82 -8.55
N VAL A 654 -14.52 -22.56 -9.35
CA VAL A 654 -14.33 -24.00 -9.51
C VAL A 654 -13.15 -24.25 -10.44
N LEU A 655 -12.14 -24.98 -9.96
CA LEU A 655 -10.97 -25.33 -10.75
C LEU A 655 -11.21 -26.60 -11.56
N PRO A 656 -10.54 -26.77 -12.72
CA PRO A 656 -10.64 -28.01 -13.49
C PRO A 656 -10.09 -29.21 -12.70
N THR A 657 -10.93 -30.17 -12.39
CA THR A 657 -10.54 -31.38 -11.62
C THR A 657 -10.66 -32.63 -12.48
N LYS A 658 -9.63 -32.92 -13.28
CA LYS A 658 -9.51 -34.25 -13.85
C LYS A 658 -8.88 -35.17 -12.81
N LEU A 659 -9.73 -35.90 -12.09
CA LEU A 659 -9.31 -36.76 -10.98
C LEU A 659 -8.73 -38.10 -11.47
N TYR A 660 -7.57 -38.45 -10.93
CA TYR A 660 -6.92 -39.75 -11.10
C TYR A 660 -6.90 -40.48 -9.76
N LYS A 661 -7.28 -41.77 -9.74
CA LYS A 661 -7.32 -42.60 -8.54
C LYS A 661 -6.11 -43.51 -8.47
N SER A 662 -5.45 -43.56 -7.32
CA SER A 662 -4.42 -44.55 -7.00
C SER A 662 -4.60 -45.07 -5.58
N SER A 663 -4.25 -46.34 -5.33
CA SER A 663 -4.50 -46.99 -4.04
C SER A 663 -3.55 -48.14 -3.77
N GLY A 664 -3.21 -48.35 -2.49
CA GLY A 664 -2.44 -49.50 -2.02
C GLY A 664 -1.08 -49.59 -2.71
N THR A 665 -0.72 -50.77 -3.24
CA THR A 665 0.57 -50.95 -3.92
C THR A 665 0.75 -50.07 -5.15
N ALA A 666 -0.33 -49.74 -5.86
CA ALA A 666 -0.25 -48.85 -7.03
C ALA A 666 0.04 -47.39 -6.64
N TRP A 667 -0.30 -47.01 -5.41
CA TRP A 667 0.09 -45.71 -4.85
C TRP A 667 1.55 -45.71 -4.44
N LEU A 668 2.01 -46.74 -3.71
CA LEU A 668 3.42 -46.89 -3.32
C LEU A 668 4.38 -46.93 -4.51
N ASP A 669 3.97 -47.52 -5.63
CA ASP A 669 4.78 -47.56 -6.86
C ASP A 669 4.80 -46.20 -7.60
N ALA A 670 3.80 -45.35 -7.33
CA ALA A 670 3.61 -44.08 -8.01
C ALA A 670 4.21 -42.90 -7.24
N ALA A 671 4.06 -42.85 -5.92
CA ALA A 671 4.55 -41.78 -5.08
C ALA A 671 6.00 -42.04 -4.66
N ASP A 672 6.88 -41.07 -4.87
CA ASP A 672 8.30 -41.12 -4.56
C ASP A 672 8.63 -39.95 -3.63
N GLU A 673 8.67 -40.21 -2.31
CA GLU A 673 8.90 -39.18 -1.29
C GLU A 673 10.31 -38.60 -1.30
N ASP A 674 11.31 -39.39 -1.72
CA ASP A 674 12.71 -38.95 -1.76
C ASP A 674 12.94 -37.93 -2.88
N GLU A 675 12.16 -38.03 -3.97
CA GLU A 675 12.22 -37.13 -5.12
C GLU A 675 11.13 -36.04 -5.10
N ASP A 676 10.18 -36.07 -4.16
CA ASP A 676 8.94 -35.28 -4.17
C ASP A 676 8.18 -35.39 -5.52
N MET A 677 8.05 -36.63 -6.02
CA MET A 677 7.49 -36.91 -7.34
C MET A 677 6.31 -37.87 -7.29
N LEU A 678 5.32 -37.60 -8.13
CA LEU A 678 4.22 -38.53 -8.42
C LEU A 678 4.35 -39.07 -9.85
N ARG A 679 4.38 -40.39 -10.03
CA ARG A 679 4.50 -41.05 -11.34
C ARG A 679 3.14 -41.55 -11.83
N HIS A 680 2.70 -41.04 -12.98
CA HIS A 680 1.48 -41.51 -13.65
C HIS A 680 1.75 -41.81 -15.12
N ASN A 681 1.40 -43.03 -15.57
CA ASN A 681 1.64 -43.52 -16.93
C ASN A 681 3.10 -43.40 -17.41
N GLY A 682 4.07 -43.55 -16.50
CA GLY A 682 5.50 -43.47 -16.81
C GLY A 682 6.06 -42.05 -16.96
N LYS A 683 5.26 -41.01 -16.70
CA LYS A 683 5.69 -39.62 -16.58
C LYS A 683 5.70 -39.24 -15.09
N GLY A 684 6.73 -38.53 -14.65
CA GLY A 684 6.80 -37.95 -13.31
C GLY A 684 6.22 -36.53 -13.31
N TYR A 685 5.53 -36.19 -12.23
CA TYR A 685 4.96 -34.89 -11.93
C TYR A 685 5.49 -34.43 -10.58
N GLU A 686 5.96 -33.20 -10.51
CA GLU A 686 6.53 -32.64 -9.28
C GLU A 686 5.43 -32.32 -8.26
N VAL A 687 5.67 -32.67 -7.00
CA VAL A 687 4.88 -32.24 -5.85
C VAL A 687 5.63 -31.08 -5.21
N THR A 688 5.07 -29.89 -5.30
CA THR A 688 5.72 -28.65 -4.87
C THR A 688 5.08 -28.13 -3.58
N SER A 689 5.61 -27.01 -3.06
CA SER A 689 4.97 -26.26 -1.97
C SER A 689 3.56 -25.77 -2.31
N ASP A 690 3.21 -25.67 -3.60
CA ASP A 690 1.93 -25.16 -4.09
C ASP A 690 0.92 -26.30 -4.37
N THR A 691 1.33 -27.56 -4.14
CA THR A 691 0.44 -28.73 -4.23
C THR A 691 -0.43 -28.79 -2.99
N ALA A 692 -1.75 -28.61 -3.17
CA ALA A 692 -2.70 -28.70 -2.06
C ALA A 692 -3.01 -30.16 -1.71
N ILE A 693 -2.66 -30.61 -0.50
CA ILE A 693 -2.88 -32.01 -0.08
C ILE A 693 -3.94 -32.06 1.02
N PHE A 694 -5.17 -32.41 0.65
CA PHE A 694 -6.33 -32.45 1.54
C PHE A 694 -6.55 -33.85 2.13
N ASP A 695 -6.76 -33.92 3.44
CA ASP A 695 -7.15 -35.15 4.13
C ASP A 695 -8.68 -35.22 4.24
N LEU A 696 -9.27 -36.18 3.52
CA LEU A 696 -10.70 -36.50 3.49
C LEU A 696 -10.99 -37.88 4.11
N THR A 697 -10.07 -38.46 4.88
CA THR A 697 -10.18 -39.82 5.43
C THR A 697 -11.30 -39.96 6.46
N SER A 698 -11.68 -38.87 7.14
CA SER A 698 -12.73 -38.87 8.18
C SER A 698 -14.15 -39.12 7.64
N GLU A 699 -15.09 -39.49 8.53
CA GLU A 699 -16.47 -39.78 8.15
C GLU A 699 -17.24 -38.52 7.69
N ILE A 700 -18.09 -38.71 6.67
CA ILE A 700 -19.05 -37.69 6.24
C ILE A 700 -20.40 -37.99 6.89
N GLU A 701 -20.89 -37.07 7.71
CA GLU A 701 -22.13 -37.21 8.47
C GLU A 701 -23.18 -36.16 8.07
N GLY A 702 -24.41 -36.35 8.59
CA GLY A 702 -25.51 -35.40 8.43
C GLY A 702 -26.52 -35.83 7.36
N LYS A 703 -27.78 -36.00 7.78
CA LYS A 703 -28.88 -36.42 6.90
C LYS A 703 -29.42 -35.31 6.00
N ASN A 704 -29.40 -34.06 6.49
CA ASN A 704 -29.97 -32.90 5.81
C ASN A 704 -28.91 -31.93 5.25
N ARG A 705 -27.68 -32.00 5.77
CA ARG A 705 -26.54 -31.21 5.35
C ARG A 705 -25.29 -32.03 5.61
N LYS A 706 -24.63 -32.50 4.55
CA LYS A 706 -23.42 -33.33 4.71
C LYS A 706 -22.26 -32.49 5.24
N THR A 707 -21.49 -33.05 6.17
CA THR A 707 -20.30 -32.42 6.77
C THR A 707 -19.22 -33.47 6.94
N LEU A 708 -18.00 -33.16 6.51
CA LEU A 708 -16.80 -33.94 6.79
C LEU A 708 -16.34 -33.63 8.22
N LYS A 709 -16.19 -34.65 9.08
CA LYS A 709 -15.98 -34.47 10.52
C LYS A 709 -14.62 -33.86 10.89
N LYS A 710 -13.53 -34.45 10.39
CA LYS A 710 -12.15 -34.01 10.65
C LYS A 710 -11.48 -33.73 9.30
N PRO A 711 -11.82 -32.63 8.61
CA PRO A 711 -11.08 -32.20 7.43
C PRO A 711 -9.74 -31.63 7.86
N GLY A 712 -8.69 -31.97 7.14
CA GLY A 712 -7.34 -31.50 7.42
C GLY A 712 -6.47 -31.46 6.16
N ILE A 713 -5.17 -31.31 6.38
CA ILE A 713 -4.14 -31.41 5.35
C ILE A 713 -3.22 -32.59 5.64
N ALA A 714 -2.56 -33.11 4.62
CA ALA A 714 -1.55 -34.15 4.77
C ALA A 714 -0.21 -33.73 4.16
N LYS A 715 0.88 -34.32 4.64
CA LYS A 715 2.20 -34.15 4.02
C LYS A 715 2.46 -35.24 3.00
N PHE A 716 3.03 -34.88 1.84
CA PHE A 716 3.34 -35.83 0.78
C PHE A 716 4.20 -37.00 1.27
N SER A 717 5.31 -36.73 1.96
CA SER A 717 6.18 -37.76 2.55
C SER A 717 5.43 -38.70 3.50
N LYS A 718 4.51 -38.18 4.32
CA LYS A 718 3.74 -39.01 5.26
C LYS A 718 2.74 -39.93 4.58
N ILE A 719 2.23 -39.57 3.40
CA ILE A 719 1.24 -40.37 2.66
C ILE A 719 1.86 -41.26 1.59
N ALA A 720 3.01 -40.88 1.01
CA ALA A 720 3.68 -41.61 -0.06
C ALA A 720 4.02 -43.05 0.33
N ASP A 721 4.46 -43.26 1.58
CA ASP A 721 4.90 -44.56 2.09
C ASP A 721 3.79 -45.42 2.73
N GLN A 722 2.55 -44.96 2.73
CA GLN A 722 1.46 -45.64 3.42
C GLN A 722 0.84 -46.79 2.60
N LYS A 723 0.97 -48.02 3.15
CA LYS A 723 0.53 -49.25 2.46
C LYS A 723 -0.98 -49.37 2.21
N ASN A 724 -1.81 -48.73 3.03
CA ASN A 724 -3.27 -48.86 3.00
C ASN A 724 -3.94 -47.52 2.66
N THR A 725 -3.34 -46.75 1.75
CA THR A 725 -3.82 -45.41 1.39
C THR A 725 -4.41 -45.39 -0.02
N SER A 726 -5.55 -44.72 -0.15
CA SER A 726 -6.24 -44.42 -1.40
C SER A 726 -6.29 -42.90 -1.57
N VAL A 727 -5.87 -42.42 -2.73
CA VAL A 727 -5.90 -41.00 -3.06
C VAL A 727 -6.61 -40.72 -4.39
N LEU A 728 -7.15 -39.53 -4.51
CA LEU A 728 -7.47 -38.89 -5.79
C LEU A 728 -6.51 -37.72 -5.99
N TYR A 729 -6.03 -37.48 -7.21
CA TYR A 729 -5.17 -36.33 -7.47
C TYR A 729 -5.50 -35.70 -8.82
N THR A 730 -5.11 -34.44 -8.96
CA THR A 730 -5.28 -33.64 -10.18
C THR A 730 -3.92 -33.12 -10.64
N LEU A 731 -3.77 -32.95 -11.95
CA LEU A 731 -2.52 -32.55 -12.61
C LEU A 731 -2.77 -31.23 -13.34
N ASN A 732 -1.82 -30.29 -13.28
CA ASN A 732 -1.93 -28.99 -13.92
C ASN A 732 -2.08 -29.11 -15.46
N GLU A 733 -2.68 -28.13 -16.12
CA GLU A 733 -2.93 -28.05 -17.57
C GLU A 733 -1.65 -28.24 -18.43
N ASP A 734 -0.48 -27.87 -17.91
CA ASP A 734 0.83 -28.10 -18.56
C ASP A 734 1.41 -29.51 -18.29
N GLU A 735 0.76 -30.31 -17.44
CA GLU A 735 1.11 -31.68 -17.07
C GLU A 735 2.55 -31.84 -16.51
N LEU A 736 3.09 -30.85 -15.79
CA LEU A 736 4.43 -30.95 -15.17
C LEU A 736 4.39 -31.05 -13.64
N GLU A 737 3.29 -30.63 -13.02
CA GLU A 737 3.14 -30.53 -11.56
C GLU A 737 1.80 -31.10 -11.10
N VAL A 738 1.74 -31.51 -9.82
CA VAL A 738 0.53 -31.96 -9.14
C VAL A 738 -0.19 -30.75 -8.53
N ASP A 739 -1.45 -30.53 -8.89
CA ASP A 739 -2.21 -29.37 -8.42
C ASP A 739 -2.79 -29.59 -7.02
N ALA A 740 -3.35 -30.78 -6.80
CA ALA A 740 -3.90 -31.19 -5.53
C ALA A 740 -3.96 -32.72 -5.40
N ILE A 741 -3.84 -33.20 -4.16
CA ILE A 741 -4.03 -34.59 -3.75
C ILE A 741 -5.11 -34.62 -2.67
N PHE A 742 -6.04 -35.55 -2.79
CA PHE A 742 -7.12 -35.80 -1.84
C PHE A 742 -6.94 -37.21 -1.27
N VAL A 743 -6.61 -37.31 0.01
CA VAL A 743 -6.46 -38.58 0.73
C VAL A 743 -7.86 -39.03 1.15
N ILE A 744 -8.36 -40.13 0.57
CA ILE A 744 -9.78 -40.52 0.72
C ILE A 744 -9.97 -41.75 1.62
N GLU A 745 -8.95 -42.60 1.72
CA GLU A 745 -8.87 -43.72 2.66
C GLU A 745 -7.41 -43.88 3.10
N GLY A 746 -7.17 -44.25 4.37
CA GLY A 746 -5.82 -44.38 4.93
C GLY A 746 -5.77 -43.93 6.38
N LYS A 747 -4.57 -43.98 6.98
CA LYS A 747 -4.33 -43.28 8.26
C LYS A 747 -4.21 -41.79 7.95
N SER A 748 -4.86 -40.95 8.74
CA SER A 748 -4.65 -39.50 8.68
C SER A 748 -3.17 -39.21 8.86
N ALA A 749 -2.64 -38.29 8.07
CA ALA A 749 -1.21 -38.01 7.93
C ALA A 749 -0.95 -36.52 8.17
N SER A 750 -1.55 -36.02 9.26
CA SER A 750 -1.51 -34.63 9.72
C SER A 750 -0.08 -34.10 9.85
N SER A 751 0.07 -32.79 9.69
CA SER A 751 1.33 -32.06 9.78
C SER A 751 1.91 -32.07 11.20
N ASP A 752 3.05 -32.76 11.39
CA ASP A 752 3.92 -32.78 12.58
C ASP A 752 3.20 -32.54 13.92
N MET A 753 2.64 -33.60 14.51
CA MET A 753 2.01 -33.53 15.83
C MET A 753 2.98 -32.98 16.88
N LYS A 754 2.55 -31.93 17.57
CA LYS A 754 3.22 -31.33 18.74
C LYS A 754 2.58 -31.85 20.01
N TYR A 755 3.34 -31.75 21.09
CA TYR A 755 2.92 -32.23 22.41
C TYR A 755 3.26 -31.18 23.46
N GLY A 756 2.36 -30.95 24.41
CA GLY A 756 2.61 -29.98 25.46
C GLY A 756 1.45 -29.83 26.44
N GLN A 757 1.72 -29.12 27.53
CA GLN A 757 0.75 -28.90 28.60
C GLN A 757 0.04 -27.56 28.43
N ILE A 758 -1.29 -27.55 28.51
CA ILE A 758 -2.08 -26.32 28.39
C ILE A 758 -1.96 -25.51 29.67
N VAL A 759 -1.63 -24.23 29.53
CA VAL A 759 -1.58 -23.27 30.64
C VAL A 759 -2.92 -22.54 30.77
N GLU A 760 -3.40 -21.93 29.69
CA GLU A 760 -4.67 -21.19 29.66
C GLU A 760 -5.22 -21.02 28.24
N TYR A 761 -6.51 -20.73 28.15
CA TYR A 761 -7.18 -20.29 26.92
C TYR A 761 -7.56 -18.81 27.02
N GLY A 762 -7.50 -18.11 25.90
CA GLY A 762 -7.76 -16.68 25.90
C GLY A 762 -8.30 -16.14 24.58
N ARG A 763 -8.37 -14.81 24.54
CA ARG A 763 -8.63 -14.05 23.32
C ARG A 763 -7.72 -12.83 23.30
N GLU A 764 -6.86 -12.74 22.30
CA GLU A 764 -5.91 -11.64 22.14
C GLU A 764 -6.05 -11.04 20.74
N SER A 765 -6.13 -9.70 20.66
CA SER A 765 -6.30 -8.96 19.40
C SER A 765 -7.43 -9.48 18.50
N GLY A 766 -8.50 -10.02 19.10
CA GLY A 766 -9.66 -10.56 18.39
C GLY A 766 -9.58 -12.03 18.00
N LYS A 767 -8.39 -12.66 18.07
CA LYS A 767 -8.16 -14.09 17.80
C LYS A 767 -8.25 -14.94 19.07
N TYR A 768 -8.69 -16.19 18.95
CA TYR A 768 -8.67 -17.15 20.05
C TYR A 768 -7.26 -17.71 20.21
N THR A 769 -6.81 -17.85 21.45
CA THR A 769 -5.45 -18.31 21.76
C THR A 769 -5.45 -19.41 22.80
N MET A 770 -4.39 -20.22 22.76
CA MET A 770 -4.06 -21.23 23.76
C MET A 770 -2.57 -21.09 24.08
N LYS A 771 -2.25 -20.97 25.37
CA LYS A 771 -0.87 -21.05 25.85
C LYS A 771 -0.54 -22.49 26.22
N VAL A 772 0.57 -22.97 25.68
CA VAL A 772 1.04 -24.34 25.89
C VAL A 772 2.51 -24.31 26.27
N VAL A 773 2.89 -25.05 27.31
CA VAL A 773 4.28 -25.41 27.53
C VAL A 773 4.62 -26.59 26.63
N THR A 774 5.40 -26.33 25.60
CA THR A 774 5.75 -27.30 24.55
C THR A 774 7.23 -27.19 24.18
N ALA A 775 7.73 -28.17 23.43
CA ALA A 775 9.09 -28.15 22.93
C ALA A 775 9.20 -27.36 21.62
N VAL A 776 10.12 -26.40 21.57
CA VAL A 776 10.52 -25.68 20.35
C VAL A 776 12.03 -25.74 20.25
N ASP A 777 12.55 -26.25 19.13
CA ASP A 777 13.99 -26.43 18.89
C ASP A 777 14.73 -27.15 20.04
N LYS A 778 14.05 -28.12 20.68
CA LYS A 778 14.54 -28.94 21.80
C LYS A 778 14.64 -28.21 23.15
N GLU A 779 14.07 -27.01 23.26
CA GLU A 779 13.87 -26.32 24.53
C GLU A 779 12.37 -26.31 24.86
N VAL A 780 12.04 -26.70 26.09
CA VAL A 780 10.67 -26.59 26.61
C VAL A 780 10.43 -25.14 27.03
N LYS A 781 9.37 -24.52 26.53
CA LYS A 781 9.00 -23.15 26.90
C LYS A 781 7.50 -22.95 26.73
N GLU A 782 6.97 -21.94 27.42
CA GLU A 782 5.62 -21.47 27.19
C GLU A 782 5.55 -20.77 25.82
N VAL A 783 4.65 -21.24 24.98
CA VAL A 783 4.37 -20.68 23.65
C VAL A 783 2.87 -20.39 23.58
N GLU A 784 2.53 -19.20 23.13
CA GLU A 784 1.16 -18.86 22.80
C GLU A 784 0.89 -19.18 21.33
N TYR A 785 -0.13 -19.98 21.09
CA TYR A 785 -0.61 -20.29 19.75
C TYR A 785 -1.98 -19.64 19.52
N THR A 786 -2.20 -19.16 18.30
CA THR A 786 -3.55 -18.84 17.82
C THR A 786 -4.29 -20.10 17.42
N LEU A 787 -5.59 -20.15 17.67
CA LEU A 787 -6.47 -21.27 17.30
C LEU A 787 -7.13 -21.00 15.95
N ASP A 788 -7.30 -22.03 15.12
CA ASP A 788 -8.03 -21.94 13.86
C ASP A 788 -9.55 -21.83 14.05
N ASP A 789 -10.06 -22.31 15.19
CA ASP A 789 -11.46 -22.17 15.64
C ASP A 789 -11.56 -21.58 17.06
N LYS A 790 -12.77 -21.55 17.61
CA LYS A 790 -13.09 -21.01 18.93
C LYS A 790 -12.49 -21.89 20.02
N SER A 791 -11.93 -21.25 21.04
CA SER A 791 -11.46 -21.95 22.24
C SER A 791 -12.55 -22.72 22.99
N SER A 792 -13.84 -22.37 22.80
CA SER A 792 -14.96 -23.14 23.38
C SER A 792 -15.05 -24.57 22.85
N GLU A 793 -14.58 -24.84 21.63
CA GLU A 793 -14.63 -26.19 21.06
C GLU A 793 -13.63 -27.14 21.72
N LEU A 794 -12.51 -26.61 22.22
CA LEU A 794 -11.58 -27.38 23.07
C LEU A 794 -12.28 -27.83 24.36
N THR A 795 -13.06 -26.95 24.99
CA THR A 795 -13.83 -27.29 26.18
C THR A 795 -14.94 -28.30 25.89
N ASP A 796 -15.61 -28.19 24.74
CA ASP A 796 -16.64 -29.15 24.31
C ASP A 796 -16.06 -30.55 24.05
N LYS A 797 -14.77 -30.62 23.68
CA LYS A 797 -13.97 -31.85 23.57
C LYS A 797 -13.46 -32.38 24.92
N GLY A 798 -13.73 -31.68 26.03
CA GLY A 798 -13.28 -32.07 27.36
C GLY A 798 -11.88 -31.60 27.74
N ILE A 799 -11.20 -30.85 26.85
CA ILE A 799 -9.85 -30.33 27.09
C ILE A 799 -9.92 -29.13 28.05
N LYS A 800 -9.04 -29.13 29.06
CA LYS A 800 -8.94 -28.16 30.15
C LYS A 800 -7.51 -27.62 30.29
N SER A 801 -7.40 -26.48 30.97
CA SER A 801 -6.09 -25.99 31.43
C SER A 801 -5.51 -26.99 32.43
N GLY A 802 -4.21 -27.26 32.29
CA GLY A 802 -3.51 -28.34 32.97
C GLY A 802 -3.26 -29.52 32.04
N ASP A 803 -4.20 -29.87 31.15
CA ASP A 803 -4.12 -31.12 30.39
C ASP A 803 -2.89 -31.15 29.48
N PHE A 804 -2.26 -32.33 29.40
CA PHE A 804 -1.20 -32.58 28.44
C PHE A 804 -1.81 -33.08 27.15
N ILE A 805 -1.59 -32.37 26.05
CA ILE A 805 -2.25 -32.59 24.77
C ILE A 805 -1.27 -32.92 23.65
N ALA A 806 -1.77 -33.61 22.65
CA ALA A 806 -1.23 -33.65 21.30
C ALA A 806 -2.03 -32.67 20.42
N PHE A 807 -1.34 -31.91 19.58
CA PHE A 807 -1.97 -30.93 18.68
C PHE A 807 -1.12 -30.68 17.43
N SER A 808 -1.75 -30.40 16.30
CA SER A 808 -1.08 -30.02 15.06
C SER A 808 -1.18 -28.52 14.80
N LEU A 809 -0.29 -28.03 13.94
CA LEU A 809 -0.37 -26.68 13.40
C LEU A 809 -0.71 -26.74 11.91
N ASN A 810 -1.55 -25.81 11.47
CA ASN A 810 -1.85 -25.59 10.07
C ASN A 810 -0.73 -24.77 9.39
N GLY A 811 -0.81 -24.59 8.07
CA GLY A 811 0.19 -23.84 7.28
C GLY A 811 0.26 -22.34 7.59
N SER A 812 -0.59 -21.83 8.48
CA SER A 812 -0.57 -20.47 9.02
C SER A 812 -0.11 -20.41 10.49
N ASP A 813 0.49 -21.49 10.99
CA ASP A 813 0.94 -21.66 12.38
C ASP A 813 -0.18 -21.55 13.44
N GLU A 814 -1.45 -21.74 13.03
CA GLU A 814 -2.60 -21.81 13.94
C GLU A 814 -2.82 -23.27 14.38
N VAL A 815 -3.18 -23.50 15.65
CA VAL A 815 -3.54 -24.84 16.17
C VAL A 815 -4.83 -25.29 15.53
N VAL A 816 -4.82 -26.50 14.97
CA VAL A 816 -6.01 -27.15 14.42
C VAL A 816 -6.82 -27.73 15.58
N VAL A 817 -7.85 -27.01 16.02
CA VAL A 817 -8.66 -27.34 17.20
C VAL A 817 -9.25 -28.75 17.11
N ASP A 818 -9.64 -29.18 15.91
CA ASP A 818 -10.21 -30.50 15.68
C ASP A 818 -9.21 -31.66 15.79
N GLU A 819 -7.92 -31.38 15.71
CA GLU A 819 -6.83 -32.36 15.86
C GLU A 819 -6.20 -32.32 17.26
N VAL A 820 -6.71 -31.48 18.17
CA VAL A 820 -6.30 -31.54 19.57
C VAL A 820 -6.86 -32.79 20.25
N VAL A 821 -5.96 -33.56 20.86
CA VAL A 821 -6.23 -34.81 21.59
C VAL A 821 -5.63 -34.70 23.00
N GLU A 822 -6.42 -35.03 24.02
CA GLU A 822 -5.95 -35.12 25.42
C GLU A 822 -5.08 -36.37 25.59
N VAL A 823 -3.79 -36.21 25.89
CA VAL A 823 -2.86 -37.33 26.11
C VAL A 823 -2.83 -37.73 27.58
N VAL A 824 -2.86 -36.74 28.48
CA VAL A 824 -2.96 -36.92 29.93
C VAL A 824 -3.91 -35.88 30.49
N ASP A 825 -5.00 -36.33 31.14
CA ASP A 825 -5.89 -35.48 31.95
C ASP A 825 -5.10 -35.07 33.19
N ALA A 826 -4.69 -33.81 33.27
CA ALA A 826 -3.86 -33.33 34.35
C ALA A 826 -4.75 -32.93 35.53
N ALA A 827 -5.24 -33.96 36.20
CA ALA A 827 -6.06 -33.79 37.38
C ALA A 827 -5.24 -33.21 38.55
N ASP A 828 -5.92 -32.55 39.48
CA ASP A 828 -5.33 -31.91 40.68
C ASP A 828 -4.62 -32.93 41.62
N ASP A 829 -4.81 -34.24 41.41
CA ASP A 829 -4.19 -35.33 42.16
C ASP A 829 -3.80 -36.54 41.28
N ILE A 830 -2.89 -37.38 41.80
CA ILE A 830 -2.37 -38.56 41.09
C ILE A 830 -3.39 -39.70 40.94
N GLU A 831 -4.44 -39.74 41.77
CA GLU A 831 -5.47 -40.79 41.76
C GLU A 831 -6.52 -40.58 40.66
N SER A 832 -6.71 -39.33 40.22
CA SER A 832 -7.68 -38.96 39.18
C SER A 832 -7.05 -38.71 37.80
N LEU A 833 -5.72 -38.75 37.69
CA LEU A 833 -5.00 -38.71 36.43
C LEU A 833 -5.47 -39.84 35.51
N LYS A 834 -5.73 -39.54 34.24
CA LYS A 834 -6.06 -40.52 33.21
C LYS A 834 -5.19 -40.35 31.98
N LEU A 835 -4.70 -41.46 31.45
CA LEU A 835 -4.03 -41.50 30.16
C LEU A 835 -5.05 -41.64 29.02
N LEU A 836 -4.64 -41.19 27.83
CA LEU A 836 -5.30 -41.48 26.57
C LEU A 836 -5.64 -42.97 26.43
N ASP A 837 -6.81 -43.28 25.89
CA ASP A 837 -7.22 -44.66 25.59
C ASP A 837 -6.44 -45.20 24.37
N GLU A 838 -6.10 -46.49 24.40
CA GLU A 838 -5.31 -47.17 23.35
C GLU A 838 -5.92 -47.04 21.95
N ASP A 839 -7.25 -46.98 21.87
CA ASP A 839 -7.98 -46.82 20.61
C ASP A 839 -7.76 -45.43 19.97
N ASP A 840 -7.33 -44.43 20.75
CA ASP A 840 -7.12 -43.04 20.32
C ASP A 840 -5.64 -42.69 20.10
N TYR A 841 -4.71 -43.63 20.34
CA TYR A 841 -3.27 -43.43 20.16
C TYR A 841 -2.90 -42.96 18.75
N SER A 842 -3.60 -43.48 17.73
CA SER A 842 -3.35 -43.08 16.35
C SER A 842 -3.72 -41.62 16.07
N ASP A 843 -4.74 -41.10 16.74
CA ASP A 843 -5.19 -39.71 16.56
C ASP A 843 -4.17 -38.72 17.16
N ALA A 844 -3.44 -39.15 18.20
CA ALA A 844 -2.38 -38.38 18.83
C ALA A 844 -0.98 -38.65 18.25
N GLU A 845 -0.85 -39.48 17.20
CA GLU A 845 0.44 -39.99 16.69
C GLU A 845 1.35 -40.65 17.76
N ILE A 846 0.74 -41.25 18.78
CA ILE A 846 1.44 -41.98 19.84
C ILE A 846 1.51 -43.46 19.48
N TYR A 847 2.70 -44.05 19.58
CA TYR A 847 2.92 -45.47 19.34
C TYR A 847 2.88 -46.29 20.64
N ASP A 848 3.45 -45.77 21.72
CA ASP A 848 3.51 -46.45 23.03
C ASP A 848 3.50 -45.41 24.16
N ILE A 849 2.83 -45.73 25.27
CA ILE A 849 2.77 -44.90 26.48
C ILE A 849 2.88 -45.79 27.72
N SER A 850 3.60 -45.33 28.75
CA SER A 850 3.88 -46.11 29.95
C SER A 850 3.95 -45.24 31.20
N THR A 851 3.41 -45.73 32.32
CA THR A 851 3.58 -45.13 33.66
C THR A 851 4.67 -45.87 34.44
N ALA A 852 5.48 -45.14 35.20
CA ALA A 852 6.58 -45.75 35.94
C ALA A 852 7.04 -44.93 37.16
N ILE A 853 7.81 -45.57 38.04
CA ILE A 853 8.60 -44.89 39.08
C ILE A 853 10.07 -44.92 38.66
N ALA A 854 10.72 -43.76 38.55
CA ALA A 854 12.15 -43.64 38.39
C ALA A 854 12.86 -44.13 39.66
N THR A 855 13.59 -45.25 39.56
CA THR A 855 14.28 -45.88 40.70
C THR A 855 15.78 -45.59 40.75
N LYS A 856 16.39 -45.27 39.60
CA LYS A 856 17.78 -44.86 39.52
C LYS A 856 17.98 -43.92 38.34
N ILE A 857 18.75 -42.85 38.51
CA ILE A 857 19.13 -41.92 37.44
C ILE A 857 20.65 -41.86 37.34
N ASP A 858 21.22 -42.31 36.21
CA ASP A 858 22.68 -42.35 35.97
C ASP A 858 23.02 -41.73 34.61
N GLY A 859 23.37 -40.44 34.62
CA GLY A 859 23.64 -39.67 33.40
C GLY A 859 22.39 -39.56 32.53
N ASN A 860 22.43 -40.17 31.34
CA ASN A 860 21.29 -40.24 30.42
C ASN A 860 20.51 -41.56 30.55
N LYS A 861 20.66 -42.32 31.64
CA LYS A 861 19.93 -43.56 31.87
C LYS A 861 18.91 -43.41 32.99
N ILE A 862 17.67 -43.75 32.71
CA ILE A 862 16.56 -43.80 33.67
C ILE A 862 16.24 -45.27 33.92
N THR A 863 16.54 -45.77 35.11
CA THR A 863 16.08 -47.08 35.56
C THR A 863 14.74 -46.93 36.26
N TYR A 864 13.72 -47.64 35.80
CA TYR A 864 12.37 -47.56 36.34
C TYR A 864 11.78 -48.95 36.58
N VAL A 865 10.75 -49.02 37.42
CA VAL A 865 10.02 -50.27 37.68
C VAL A 865 8.72 -50.27 36.90
N ALA A 866 8.59 -51.18 35.95
CA ALA A 866 7.33 -51.46 35.27
C ALA A 866 6.46 -52.40 36.13
N ARG A 867 5.15 -52.18 36.10
CA ARG A 867 4.14 -53.08 36.68
C ARG A 867 3.18 -53.53 35.57
N ASP A 868 2.59 -54.72 35.73
CA ASP A 868 1.52 -55.18 34.85
C ASP A 868 0.16 -54.59 35.25
N GLU A 869 -0.87 -54.91 34.46
CA GLU A 869 -2.27 -54.50 34.67
C GLU A 869 -2.83 -54.88 36.06
N ASP A 870 -2.22 -55.85 36.75
CA ASP A 870 -2.62 -56.33 38.08
C ASP A 870 -1.75 -55.72 39.21
N GLY A 871 -0.95 -54.69 38.90
CA GLY A 871 -0.07 -54.01 39.85
C GLY A 871 1.18 -54.81 40.24
N LYS A 872 1.47 -55.94 39.58
CA LYS A 872 2.61 -56.79 39.95
C LYS A 872 3.89 -56.30 39.30
N LYS A 873 4.97 -56.21 40.09
CA LYS A 873 6.30 -55.80 39.63
C LYS A 873 6.81 -56.74 38.52
N LEU A 874 7.02 -56.19 37.32
CA LEU A 874 7.57 -56.90 36.16
C LEU A 874 9.11 -56.90 36.12
N GLY A 875 9.76 -56.05 36.92
CA GLY A 875 11.22 -55.94 37.00
C GLY A 875 11.69 -54.48 36.86
N GLU A 876 13.00 -54.25 37.10
CA GLU A 876 13.64 -52.96 36.80
C GLU A 876 14.10 -52.93 35.34
N ARG A 877 13.83 -51.83 34.66
CA ARG A 877 14.20 -51.59 33.25
C ARG A 877 15.01 -50.33 33.17
N THR A 878 16.00 -50.29 32.28
CA THR A 878 16.80 -49.09 32.07
C THR A 878 16.59 -48.56 30.67
N TYR A 879 16.07 -47.34 30.58
CA TYR A 879 15.95 -46.58 29.35
C TYR A 879 17.14 -45.63 29.19
N THR A 880 17.69 -45.52 27.98
CA THR A 880 18.74 -44.53 27.68
C THR A 880 18.12 -43.37 26.92
N VAL A 881 18.04 -42.24 27.60
CA VAL A 881 17.58 -40.94 27.11
C VAL A 881 18.47 -40.48 25.97
N ARG A 882 17.84 -39.99 24.90
CA ARG A 882 18.52 -39.44 23.72
C ARG A 882 18.67 -37.94 23.82
N SER A 883 19.51 -37.38 22.94
CA SER A 883 19.67 -35.93 22.82
C SER A 883 18.41 -35.20 22.35
N ASN A 884 17.41 -35.92 21.83
CA ASN A 884 16.12 -35.37 21.39
C ASN A 884 14.95 -35.71 22.32
N THR A 885 15.18 -36.39 23.45
CA THR A 885 14.12 -36.67 24.42
C THR A 885 13.75 -35.39 25.17
N VAL A 886 12.45 -35.08 25.24
CA VAL A 886 11.90 -33.87 25.87
C VAL A 886 11.35 -34.19 27.26
N TYR A 887 11.53 -33.28 28.21
CA TYR A 887 11.09 -33.43 29.60
C TYR A 887 10.06 -32.37 29.97
N PHE A 888 8.93 -32.78 30.52
CA PHE A 888 7.89 -31.90 31.02
C PHE A 888 7.66 -32.13 32.52
N ASN A 889 7.34 -31.09 33.27
CA ASN A 889 6.88 -31.18 34.66
C ASN A 889 5.41 -30.78 34.69
N ALA A 890 4.54 -31.69 35.12
CA ALA A 890 3.09 -31.49 35.08
C ALA A 890 2.57 -30.52 36.16
N TYR A 891 3.37 -30.19 37.18
CA TYR A 891 2.94 -29.38 38.35
C TYR A 891 3.67 -28.04 38.47
N ASP A 892 4.96 -27.99 38.09
CA ASP A 892 5.73 -26.76 38.03
C ASP A 892 6.04 -26.47 36.57
N ILE A 893 5.39 -25.45 36.00
CA ILE A 893 5.39 -25.08 34.58
C ILE A 893 6.78 -24.51 34.14
N GLU A 894 7.83 -24.74 34.94
CA GLU A 894 9.18 -24.29 34.67
C GLU A 894 9.93 -25.23 33.70
N PRO A 895 10.55 -24.69 32.64
CA PRO A 895 11.46 -25.43 31.79
C PRO A 895 12.64 -26.05 32.56
N GLY A 896 12.79 -27.37 32.48
CA GLY A 896 14.07 -28.03 32.73
C GLY A 896 14.26 -28.73 34.07
N ASP A 897 13.20 -29.02 34.82
CA ASP A 897 13.32 -29.95 35.95
C ASP A 897 13.60 -31.37 35.44
N LYS A 898 14.72 -31.92 35.90
CA LYS A 898 15.15 -33.28 35.55
C LYS A 898 14.43 -34.26 36.46
N VAL A 899 13.95 -35.36 35.88
CA VAL A 899 13.45 -36.52 36.63
C VAL A 899 14.51 -36.96 37.64
N GLU A 900 14.12 -37.04 38.91
CA GLU A 900 14.94 -37.50 40.03
C GLU A 900 14.60 -38.94 40.44
N GLU A 901 15.47 -39.54 41.26
CA GLU A 901 15.20 -40.85 41.84
C GLU A 901 14.02 -40.78 42.82
N GLY A 902 12.98 -41.55 42.53
CA GLY A 902 11.71 -41.60 43.26
C GLY A 902 10.54 -41.02 42.49
N ASP A 903 10.76 -40.36 41.36
CA ASP A 903 9.71 -39.65 40.66
C ASP A 903 8.75 -40.58 39.91
N TYR A 904 7.46 -40.23 39.95
CA TYR A 904 6.40 -40.84 39.15
C TYR A 904 6.38 -40.13 37.80
N ILE A 905 6.48 -40.91 36.72
CA ILE A 905 6.64 -40.40 35.36
C ILE A 905 5.71 -41.10 34.38
N VAL A 906 5.36 -40.40 33.31
CA VAL A 906 4.75 -40.93 32.08
C VAL A 906 5.77 -40.83 30.96
N LEU A 907 5.92 -41.90 30.19
CA LEU A 907 6.86 -42.02 29.07
C LEU A 907 6.06 -42.34 27.82
N PHE A 908 6.24 -41.61 26.72
CA PHE A 908 5.59 -41.96 25.45
C PHE A 908 6.49 -41.80 24.22
N SER A 909 6.21 -42.64 23.22
CA SER A 909 6.92 -42.74 21.94
C SER A 909 6.02 -42.30 20.80
N THR A 910 6.59 -41.57 19.86
CA THR A 910 5.95 -41.20 18.58
C THR A 910 6.44 -42.08 17.42
N GLU A 911 7.43 -42.95 17.67
CA GLU A 911 7.96 -43.91 16.69
C GLU A 911 7.58 -45.36 17.04
N ASP A 912 7.42 -46.20 16.01
CA ASP A 912 7.29 -47.68 16.11
C ASP A 912 8.64 -48.34 16.48
N VAL A 913 9.16 -47.99 17.65
CA VAL A 913 10.34 -48.64 18.22
C VAL A 913 10.11 -48.87 19.71
N LYS A 914 9.81 -50.12 20.07
CA LYS A 914 9.35 -50.60 21.40
C LYS A 914 10.32 -50.41 22.59
N THR A 915 11.28 -49.49 22.50
CA THR A 915 12.24 -49.13 23.57
C THR A 915 12.70 -47.67 23.50
N ARG A 916 12.05 -46.84 22.67
CA ARG A 916 12.37 -45.42 22.50
C ARG A 916 11.25 -44.58 23.09
N TYR A 917 11.58 -43.58 23.89
CA TYR A 917 10.61 -42.60 24.39
C TYR A 917 11.09 -41.21 24.00
N ASP A 918 10.26 -40.51 23.23
CA ASP A 918 10.55 -39.16 22.77
C ASP A 918 10.22 -38.12 23.85
N TYR A 919 9.30 -38.47 24.76
CA TYR A 919 8.80 -37.60 25.80
C TYR A 919 8.76 -38.27 27.18
N VAL A 920 9.15 -37.51 28.19
CA VAL A 920 9.08 -37.88 29.60
C VAL A 920 8.34 -36.80 30.36
N LEU A 921 7.21 -37.13 30.96
CA LEU A 921 6.40 -36.23 31.78
C LEU A 921 6.57 -36.62 33.26
N PHE A 922 7.12 -35.71 34.06
CA PHE A 922 7.15 -35.83 35.51
C PHE A 922 5.77 -35.51 36.09
N ILE A 923 5.20 -36.48 36.79
CA ILE A 923 3.90 -36.36 37.45
C ILE A 923 4.09 -35.92 38.89
N ASN A 924 4.80 -36.67 39.74
CA ASN A 924 4.94 -36.27 41.14
C ASN A 924 6.16 -36.92 41.79
N SER A 925 6.69 -36.31 42.86
CA SER A 925 7.83 -36.87 43.60
C SER A 925 7.35 -37.92 44.61
N LYS A 926 8.17 -38.95 44.87
CA LYS A 926 7.90 -39.93 45.94
C LYS A 926 7.55 -39.30 47.29
N LYS A 927 8.23 -38.21 47.64
CA LYS A 927 8.09 -37.53 48.93
C LYS A 927 6.74 -36.83 49.07
N GLN A 928 6.22 -36.27 47.98
CA GLN A 928 4.87 -35.69 47.90
C GLN A 928 3.82 -36.80 48.03
N VAL A 929 3.99 -37.88 47.27
CA VAL A 929 3.11 -39.05 47.30
C VAL A 929 3.01 -39.67 48.70
N GLU A 930 4.14 -39.90 49.36
CA GLU A 930 4.19 -40.45 50.72
C GLU A 930 3.63 -39.48 51.78
N LYS A 931 3.68 -38.17 51.54
CA LYS A 931 3.16 -37.14 52.46
C LYS A 931 1.64 -37.09 52.43
N GLU A 932 1.02 -37.43 51.31
CA GLU A 932 -0.42 -37.29 51.07
C GLU A 932 -1.18 -38.62 51.13
N ASP A 933 -0.46 -39.73 51.40
CA ASP A 933 -1.00 -41.09 51.61
C ASP A 933 -1.76 -41.64 50.39
N PHE A 934 -1.34 -41.26 49.18
CA PHE A 934 -1.97 -41.67 47.92
C PHE A 934 -1.73 -43.15 47.60
N ASP A 935 -2.77 -43.84 47.12
CA ASP A 935 -2.65 -45.20 46.59
C ASP A 935 -2.15 -45.17 45.15
N THR A 936 -0.84 -45.35 44.98
CA THR A 936 -0.20 -45.26 43.66
C THR A 936 -0.26 -46.54 42.83
N GLU A 937 -0.93 -47.60 43.30
CA GLU A 937 -1.09 -48.81 42.49
C GLU A 937 -1.98 -48.57 41.27
N ASP A 938 -3.00 -47.72 41.39
CA ASP A 938 -3.92 -47.38 40.28
C ASP A 938 -3.20 -46.61 39.16
N PHE A 939 -2.36 -45.61 39.49
CA PHE A 939 -1.54 -44.87 38.51
C PHE A 939 -0.59 -45.80 37.74
N LEU A 940 0.07 -46.71 38.44
CA LEU A 940 1.03 -47.65 37.82
C LEU A 940 0.35 -48.74 37.00
N ALA A 941 -0.96 -48.95 37.17
CA ALA A 941 -1.75 -49.92 36.43
C ALA A 941 -2.43 -49.34 35.17
N GLN A 942 -2.40 -48.01 34.98
CA GLN A 942 -3.03 -47.36 33.81
C GLN A 942 -2.37 -47.73 32.48
N ALA A 943 -1.07 -48.03 32.50
CA ALA A 943 -0.35 -48.51 31.34
C ALA A 943 -0.48 -50.04 31.22
N LYS A 944 -1.19 -50.50 30.19
CA LYS A 944 -1.37 -51.93 29.93
C LYS A 944 -0.09 -52.56 29.39
N TYR A 945 0.55 -53.41 30.19
CA TYR A 945 1.58 -54.32 29.72
C TYR A 945 0.96 -55.67 29.34
N ASP A 946 1.23 -56.15 28.13
CA ASP A 946 0.70 -57.44 27.64
C ASP A 946 1.06 -58.60 28.60
N LYS A 947 0.06 -59.43 28.92
CA LYS A 947 0.04 -60.46 29.98
C LYS A 947 1.07 -61.58 29.82
N ASP A 948 1.76 -61.64 28.69
CA ASP A 948 2.74 -62.69 28.38
C ASP A 948 4.12 -62.47 29.01
N GLY A 949 4.36 -61.37 29.74
CA GLY A 949 5.68 -61.11 30.35
C GLY A 949 6.81 -60.95 29.32
N ASN A 950 6.50 -60.96 28.02
CA ASN A 950 7.39 -60.63 26.91
C ASN A 950 7.47 -59.12 26.65
N GLY A 951 7.07 -58.32 27.63
CA GLY A 951 7.22 -56.87 27.60
C GLY A 951 8.67 -56.41 27.60
N GLY A 952 9.66 -57.29 27.70
CA GLY A 952 11.05 -56.97 27.43
C GLY A 952 11.70 -58.14 26.72
N ASN A 953 11.73 -58.12 25.39
CA ASN A 953 13.02 -58.42 24.80
C ASN A 953 13.80 -57.12 24.95
N PRO A 954 14.96 -57.07 25.63
CA PRO A 954 15.85 -55.94 25.43
C PRO A 954 16.00 -55.81 23.92
N GLY A 955 15.54 -54.69 23.35
CA GLY A 955 15.94 -54.34 21.99
C GLY A 955 17.45 -54.51 21.95
N PRO A 956 17.98 -55.21 20.94
CA PRO A 956 19.30 -55.82 21.01
C PRO A 956 20.29 -54.77 21.49
N ASP A 957 21.14 -55.14 22.46
CA ASP A 957 22.33 -54.37 22.82
C ASP A 957 22.92 -53.80 21.52
N PRO A 958 23.43 -52.55 21.51
CA PRO A 958 24.10 -52.00 20.31
C PRO A 958 24.99 -53.12 19.80
N VAL A 959 24.66 -53.67 18.62
CA VAL A 959 25.11 -55.02 18.35
C VAL A 959 26.60 -54.94 18.23
N GLU A 960 27.29 -55.36 19.29
CA GLU A 960 28.73 -55.22 19.36
C GLU A 960 29.27 -55.92 18.12
N PRO A 961 30.15 -55.29 17.34
CA PRO A 961 30.68 -55.89 16.12
C PRO A 961 31.52 -57.12 16.49
N GLU A 962 30.86 -58.24 16.75
CA GLU A 962 31.45 -59.46 17.26
C GLU A 962 31.59 -60.52 16.16
N LEU A 963 32.73 -61.19 16.19
CA LEU A 963 33.06 -62.33 15.37
C LEU A 963 33.13 -63.58 16.25
N ASP A 964 32.42 -64.65 15.88
CA ASP A 964 32.63 -65.96 16.49
C ASP A 964 33.92 -66.57 15.92
N VAL A 965 35.03 -66.31 16.63
CA VAL A 965 36.37 -66.76 16.26
C VAL A 965 36.48 -68.29 16.21
N GLU A 966 35.70 -69.02 17.01
CA GLU A 966 35.70 -70.49 16.99
C GLU A 966 34.97 -71.07 15.75
N SER A 967 34.06 -70.30 15.15
CA SER A 967 33.37 -70.66 13.91
C SER A 967 34.20 -70.46 12.64
N LEU A 968 35.36 -69.79 12.75
CA LEU A 968 36.20 -69.50 11.60
C LEU A 968 36.76 -70.78 11.00
N ALA A 969 36.39 -71.02 9.74
CA ALA A 969 36.97 -72.07 8.93
C ALA A 969 37.69 -71.46 7.74
N TRP A 970 38.90 -71.97 7.49
CA TRP A 970 39.73 -71.56 6.38
C TRP A 970 39.95 -72.75 5.45
N SER A 971 39.82 -72.51 4.16
CA SER A 971 40.21 -73.49 3.15
C SER A 971 41.03 -72.81 2.05
N GLY A 972 42.11 -73.47 1.66
CA GLY A 972 42.98 -73.03 0.58
C GLY A 972 43.04 -74.08 -0.52
N VAL A 973 42.82 -73.69 -1.77
CA VAL A 973 43.01 -74.58 -2.93
C VAL A 973 44.20 -74.10 -3.74
N ASP A 974 45.22 -74.96 -3.85
CA ASP A 974 46.37 -74.69 -4.71
C ASP A 974 45.93 -74.70 -6.18
N LYS A 975 46.05 -73.53 -6.81
CA LYS A 975 45.84 -73.34 -8.24
C LYS A 975 47.20 -73.15 -8.91
N LEU A 976 47.37 -73.72 -10.09
CA LEU A 976 48.57 -73.55 -10.93
C LEU A 976 49.88 -73.99 -10.25
N GLY A 977 49.90 -75.17 -9.62
CA GLY A 977 51.14 -75.80 -9.15
C GLY A 977 51.90 -74.98 -8.10
N GLY A 978 51.17 -74.36 -7.16
CA GLY A 978 51.74 -73.60 -6.04
C GLY A 978 52.13 -72.15 -6.39
N LEU A 979 51.62 -71.59 -7.49
CA LEU A 979 51.80 -70.18 -7.87
C LEU A 979 50.67 -69.27 -7.36
N MET A 980 49.46 -69.78 -7.20
CA MET A 980 48.32 -69.06 -6.64
C MET A 980 47.54 -69.94 -5.67
N LYS A 981 47.20 -69.38 -4.50
CA LYS A 981 46.26 -70.01 -3.57
C LYS A 981 44.97 -69.21 -3.55
N GLU A 982 43.88 -69.85 -3.95
CA GLU A 982 42.54 -69.33 -3.64
C GLU A 982 42.26 -69.66 -2.17
N PHE A 983 41.85 -68.64 -1.41
CA PHE A 983 41.42 -68.83 -0.04
C PHE A 983 39.92 -68.56 0.05
N SER A 984 39.27 -69.30 0.95
CA SER A 984 37.92 -69.05 1.40
C SER A 984 37.95 -69.01 2.92
N VAL A 985 37.60 -67.86 3.48
CA VAL A 985 37.36 -67.67 4.92
C VAL A 985 35.85 -67.66 5.12
N THR A 986 35.37 -68.61 5.88
CA THR A 986 33.96 -68.65 6.29
C THR A 986 33.88 -68.51 7.80
N GLY A 987 32.89 -67.78 8.27
CA GLY A 987 32.65 -67.62 9.69
C GLY A 987 31.25 -67.10 9.97
N THR A 988 30.97 -66.91 11.25
CA THR A 988 29.74 -66.29 11.70
C THR A 988 30.08 -64.98 12.40
N ALA A 989 29.49 -63.89 11.92
CA ALA A 989 29.53 -62.57 12.52
C ALA A 989 28.10 -62.13 12.84
N VAL A 990 27.96 -60.96 13.45
CA VAL A 990 26.66 -60.31 13.63
C VAL A 990 25.91 -60.20 12.29
N LYS A 991 24.61 -60.53 12.29
CA LYS A 991 23.73 -60.44 11.13
C LYS A 991 23.77 -59.04 10.50
N GLY A 992 23.99 -58.96 9.18
CA GLY A 992 24.04 -57.69 8.45
C GLY A 992 25.30 -56.86 8.67
N ALA A 993 26.27 -57.34 9.47
CA ALA A 993 27.54 -56.66 9.68
C ALA A 993 28.40 -56.69 8.41
N GLU A 994 29.16 -55.63 8.17
CA GLU A 994 30.23 -55.64 7.18
C GLU A 994 31.46 -56.33 7.79
N VAL A 995 31.92 -57.39 7.14
CA VAL A 995 33.09 -58.17 7.54
C VAL A 995 34.18 -58.00 6.51
N GLU A 996 35.25 -57.32 6.90
CA GLU A 996 36.44 -57.12 6.10
C GLU A 996 37.53 -58.10 6.52
N VAL A 997 38.04 -58.90 5.57
CA VAL A 997 39.15 -59.82 5.83
C VAL A 997 40.38 -59.32 5.08
N THR A 998 41.41 -58.92 5.83
CA THR A 998 42.70 -58.48 5.32
C THR A 998 43.76 -59.56 5.51
N ILE A 999 44.39 -59.99 4.40
CA ILE A 999 45.52 -60.92 4.42
C ILE A 999 46.68 -60.29 3.62
N GLY A 1000 47.74 -59.91 4.32
CA GLY A 1000 48.87 -59.19 3.74
C GLY A 1000 48.47 -57.79 3.23
N LYS A 1001 48.46 -57.58 1.91
CA LYS A 1001 48.06 -56.29 1.26
C LYS A 1001 46.72 -56.38 0.54
N GLN A 1002 45.99 -57.48 0.68
CA GLN A 1002 44.70 -57.67 0.03
C GLN A 1002 43.63 -57.63 1.11
N SER A 1003 42.58 -56.86 0.87
CA SER A 1003 41.42 -56.79 1.74
C SER A 1003 40.15 -56.96 0.92
N LYS A 1004 39.14 -57.60 1.52
CA LYS A 1004 37.85 -57.80 0.88
C LYS A 1004 36.74 -57.80 1.92
N THR A 1005 35.70 -57.05 1.63
CA THR A 1005 34.55 -56.84 2.52
C THR A 1005 33.31 -57.54 1.95
N VAL A 1006 32.55 -58.17 2.83
CA VAL A 1006 31.25 -58.78 2.52
C VAL A 1006 30.27 -58.49 3.67
N THR A 1007 28.98 -58.46 3.37
CA THR A 1007 27.94 -58.33 4.40
C THR A 1007 27.53 -59.73 4.87
N ALA A 1008 27.50 -59.95 6.19
CA ALA A 1008 27.01 -61.19 6.78
C ALA A 1008 25.50 -61.36 6.51
N ASP A 1009 25.10 -62.56 6.10
CA ASP A 1009 23.72 -62.85 5.70
C ASP A 1009 22.72 -62.83 6.86
N ASP A 1010 21.45 -63.13 6.57
CA ASP A 1010 20.37 -63.17 7.56
C ASP A 1010 20.57 -64.17 8.71
N LYS A 1011 21.58 -65.06 8.61
CA LYS A 1011 21.98 -66.03 9.63
C LYS A 1011 23.35 -65.69 10.23
N GLY A 1012 23.89 -64.50 9.95
CA GLY A 1012 25.22 -64.06 10.39
C GLY A 1012 26.38 -64.73 9.65
N LYS A 1013 26.11 -65.55 8.63
CA LYS A 1013 27.16 -66.26 7.92
C LYS A 1013 27.78 -65.37 6.86
N PHE A 1014 29.10 -65.43 6.77
CA PHE A 1014 29.82 -64.79 5.70
C PHE A 1014 30.84 -65.75 5.10
N THR A 1015 31.15 -65.50 3.82
CA THR A 1015 32.19 -66.19 3.09
C THR A 1015 32.98 -65.16 2.29
N VAL A 1016 34.26 -65.00 2.61
CA VAL A 1016 35.19 -64.16 1.86
C VAL A 1016 36.12 -65.04 1.05
N GLU A 1017 36.02 -64.93 -0.28
CA GLU A 1017 36.91 -65.61 -1.21
C GLU A 1017 37.86 -64.63 -1.87
N GLY A 1018 39.14 -64.99 -1.96
CA GLY A 1018 40.15 -64.17 -2.62
C GLY A 1018 41.30 -65.00 -3.17
N ILE A 1019 42.16 -64.34 -3.94
CA ILE A 1019 43.35 -64.96 -4.52
C ILE A 1019 44.57 -64.33 -3.85
N LEU A 1020 45.39 -65.15 -3.21
CA LEU A 1020 46.69 -64.73 -2.66
C LEU A 1020 47.81 -65.16 -3.61
N GLY A 1021 48.67 -64.21 -3.97
CA GLY A 1021 49.94 -64.49 -4.62
C GLY A 1021 50.90 -65.15 -3.62
N LYS A 1022 51.61 -66.19 -4.06
CA LYS A 1022 52.54 -67.06 -3.31
C LYS A 1022 53.15 -66.39 -2.06
N ALA A 1023 52.54 -66.58 -0.91
CA ALA A 1023 53.02 -66.03 0.34
C ALA A 1023 52.68 -66.96 1.51
N ASP A 1024 53.71 -67.30 2.27
CA ASP A 1024 53.64 -67.96 3.59
C ASP A 1024 53.08 -66.95 4.62
N VAL A 1025 51.82 -66.54 4.44
CA VAL A 1025 51.17 -65.60 5.35
C VAL A 1025 50.48 -66.36 6.45
N THR A 1026 50.94 -66.15 7.68
CA THR A 1026 50.42 -66.79 8.89
C THR A 1026 49.45 -65.92 9.66
N GLU A 1027 49.20 -64.66 9.28
CA GLU A 1027 48.38 -63.72 10.04
C GLU A 1027 47.36 -63.00 9.14
N ALA A 1028 46.12 -62.93 9.59
CA ALA A 1028 45.00 -62.23 8.96
C ALA A 1028 44.33 -61.32 9.99
N VAL A 1029 43.84 -60.16 9.54
CA VAL A 1029 43.02 -59.26 10.37
C VAL A 1029 41.60 -59.31 9.85
N ILE A 1030 40.64 -59.55 10.73
CA ILE A 1030 39.22 -59.51 10.40
C ILE A 1030 38.59 -58.34 11.16
N THR A 1031 38.02 -57.40 10.42
CA THR A 1031 37.33 -56.24 10.98
C THR A 1031 35.83 -56.41 10.78
N VAL A 1032 35.06 -56.37 11.87
CA VAL A 1032 33.60 -56.40 11.82
C VAL A 1032 33.09 -54.99 12.10
N THR A 1033 32.15 -54.51 11.29
CA THR A 1033 31.57 -53.17 11.39
C THR A 1033 30.05 -53.24 11.40
N VAL A 1034 29.43 -52.57 12.38
CA VAL A 1034 27.97 -52.42 12.48
C VAL A 1034 27.67 -50.94 12.74
N GLY A 1035 27.07 -50.25 11.77
CA GLY A 1035 26.83 -48.81 11.85
C GLY A 1035 28.14 -48.00 11.89
N LYS A 1036 28.41 -47.31 13.02
CA LYS A 1036 29.61 -46.48 13.21
C LYS A 1036 30.68 -47.13 14.10
N GLU A 1037 30.42 -48.33 14.62
CA GLU A 1037 31.35 -49.05 15.50
C GLU A 1037 32.05 -50.19 14.75
N SER A 1038 33.34 -50.39 15.02
CA SER A 1038 34.14 -51.47 14.44
C SER A 1038 35.05 -52.12 15.48
N LYS A 1039 35.33 -53.43 15.30
CA LYS A 1039 36.22 -54.22 16.17
C LYS A 1039 37.08 -55.14 15.31
N GLU A 1040 38.38 -55.16 15.60
CA GLU A 1040 39.39 -55.91 14.84
C GLU A 1040 39.80 -57.19 15.57
N TYR A 1041 40.00 -58.25 14.80
CA TYR A 1041 40.41 -59.57 15.29
C TYR A 1041 41.68 -60.00 14.53
N GLU A 1042 42.79 -60.15 15.26
CA GLU A 1042 44.02 -60.75 14.72
C GLU A 1042 43.93 -62.28 14.81
N VAL A 1043 44.03 -62.96 13.66
CA VAL A 1043 43.90 -64.41 13.56
C VAL A 1043 45.15 -65.01 12.91
N THR A 1044 45.76 -65.98 13.58
CA THR A 1044 46.89 -66.73 13.02
C THR A 1044 46.40 -67.94 12.22
N ILE A 1045 46.65 -67.95 10.90
CA ILE A 1045 46.34 -69.06 10.02
C ILE A 1045 47.49 -70.08 10.08
N LYS A 1046 47.19 -71.29 10.55
CA LYS A 1046 48.10 -72.44 10.46
C LYS A 1046 47.71 -73.31 9.27
N LEU A 1047 48.61 -73.38 8.30
CA LEU A 1047 48.48 -74.30 7.17
C LEU A 1047 48.89 -75.70 7.66
N GLU A 1048 47.94 -76.60 7.90
CA GLU A 1048 48.23 -78.03 7.99
C GLU A 1048 48.03 -78.67 6.61
N ASP A 1049 48.97 -79.53 6.21
CA ASP A 1049 49.11 -80.13 4.88
C ASP A 1049 47.96 -81.07 4.48
#